data_AF-D8U4L4-F1
#
_entry.id   AF-D8U4L4-F1
#
_cell.length_a   1.000
_cell.length_b   1.000
_cell.length_c   1.000
_cell.angle_alpha   90.00
_cell.angle_beta   90.00
_cell.angle_gamma   90.00
#
_symmetry.space_group_name_H-M   'P 1'
#
loop_
_entity.id
_entity.type
_entity.pdbx_description
1 polymer ?
#
loop_
_entity_poly.entity_id
_entity_poly.type
_entity_poly.pdbx_seq_one_letter_code
_entity_poly.pdbx_strand_id
1 'polypeptide(L)'
;MLPSVLTPGSACSGSGRAAVGHVLTPLVPTVPSRAPLCPHLLQPNVVPQIVSQQTTCRMITHCATPRANAASSVAKLVHQNSKPMKIIIAGAGIGGLVLAVALLKQGFEVQVFERDLTAIRGEGKYRGPIQVQSNALAALEAIDPEVAGEVLREGCITGDRINGLCDGLTGEWYIKFDTFHPAVSKGLPVTRVISRVTLQHVLARAVERYGGSDIIQNGCCVTKFEERPTASGGSEVVVHLEDGRQVTGDLLIGADGIWSRIRKQLIGETKANYSGYTCYTGISDFTPADIDIVGYRVFLGNGQYFVSSDVGNGKMQWYGFHKEPAGGTDPVGTRKARLLEIFGHWNDNVVDLIKATPEEDVLRRDIYDRPPIFTWAKGKVALLGDSAHAMQPNLGQGGCMAIEDAYELAIDLSKAVAAAGGNAAAVNVDGVLNQYQANRMMRVSAIHGMAGMAAFMASTYKCYLGEGWSKWVESFRIPHPGRVIGRLVMLLTMPAVLDWVLGGNTDHVAPNRVPYCSLGDKPKAFDESRFGEFMSNDASIVYSSHADWILVSERTASGAAAAAGGDVNSFCECKGIYMATQQALVGRSGSPAEPALSVDDVHVHDRHAHVWREASGNGNGDGSSSGGSDYFLQDLGTGRGTWVNGQRIQDGAKVQLWPGDTVEFGRHPSHEVFKVKMQHVTLRSDELQGSRYSTLLVGKIQEPKADAQERSGAMAGGLGGGKLVAA
;
A
#
# COMPACT_ATOMS: atom_id res chain seq x y z
N MET A 1 33.86 23.58 -36.99
CA MET A 1 34.42 22.60 -37.92
C MET A 1 33.33 21.56 -38.22
N LEU A 2 32.88 21.51 -39.48
CA LEU A 2 32.05 20.48 -40.10
C LEU A 2 32.78 19.11 -40.09
N PRO A 3 32.12 17.93 -40.26
CA PRO A 3 31.40 17.58 -41.50
C PRO A 3 30.14 16.67 -41.37
N SER A 4 29.13 16.88 -42.25
CA SER A 4 28.65 16.01 -43.38
C SER A 4 27.76 14.81 -42.98
N VAL A 5 26.42 14.85 -43.16
CA VAL A 5 25.60 14.54 -44.37
C VAL A 5 25.78 13.12 -44.91
N LEU A 6 24.70 12.31 -44.90
CA LEU A 6 24.26 11.42 -45.99
C LEU A 6 22.88 10.81 -45.69
N THR A 7 21.89 11.14 -46.52
CA THR A 7 20.73 10.30 -46.88
C THR A 7 20.98 9.75 -48.29
N PRO A 8 20.41 8.58 -48.65
CA PRO A 8 19.16 8.50 -49.43
C PRO A 8 18.25 7.33 -48.95
N GLY A 9 16.97 7.17 -49.25
CA GLY A 9 16.12 7.71 -50.31
C GLY A 9 15.55 6.57 -51.17
N SER A 10 14.27 6.22 -50.93
CA SER A 10 13.23 5.68 -51.85
C SER A 10 13.52 4.35 -52.62
N ALA A 11 12.57 3.56 -53.16
CA ALA A 11 11.16 3.72 -53.49
C ALA A 11 10.51 2.36 -53.82
N CYS A 12 9.16 2.31 -53.77
CA CYS A 12 8.24 1.55 -54.67
C CYS A 12 8.29 0.01 -54.62
N SER A 13 7.23 -0.77 -54.85
CA SER A 13 5.82 -0.67 -55.28
C SER A 13 5.34 -2.15 -55.30
N GLY A 14 4.08 -2.58 -55.18
CA GLY A 14 2.79 -1.96 -55.34
C GLY A 14 1.71 -3.06 -55.51
N SER A 15 0.43 -2.62 -55.56
CA SER A 15 -0.75 -3.24 -56.20
C SER A 15 -1.30 -4.56 -55.62
N GLY A 16 -2.63 -4.84 -55.57
CA GLY A 16 -3.82 -4.18 -56.13
C GLY A 16 -5.08 -4.44 -55.28
N ARG A 17 -6.11 -3.57 -55.35
CA ARG A 17 -7.39 -3.71 -56.12
C ARG A 17 -8.19 -5.00 -55.81
N ALA A 18 -9.52 -5.09 -55.74
CA ALA A 18 -10.71 -4.22 -55.64
C ALA A 18 -11.92 -5.16 -55.91
N ALA A 19 -13.06 -5.02 -55.20
CA ALA A 19 -14.46 -5.38 -55.57
C ALA A 19 -15.30 -5.44 -54.27
N VAL A 20 -16.32 -4.61 -53.97
CA VAL A 20 -17.66 -4.37 -54.56
C VAL A 20 -18.60 -5.58 -54.53
N GLY A 21 -19.71 -5.48 -53.77
CA GLY A 21 -20.83 -6.44 -53.79
C GLY A 21 -21.92 -6.25 -52.70
N HIS A 22 -22.86 -5.35 -52.98
CA HIS A 22 -24.28 -5.20 -52.56
C HIS A 22 -24.97 -5.98 -51.40
N VAL A 23 -25.65 -5.19 -50.54
CA VAL A 23 -27.11 -5.15 -50.17
C VAL A 23 -27.82 -6.42 -49.65
N LEU A 24 -28.37 -6.34 -48.42
CA LEU A 24 -29.82 -6.55 -48.11
C LEU A 24 -30.17 -6.26 -46.63
N THR A 25 -31.23 -5.46 -46.45
CA THR A 25 -32.03 -5.15 -45.24
C THR A 25 -32.88 -6.37 -44.79
N PRO A 26 -33.39 -6.44 -43.53
CA PRO A 26 -34.77 -6.00 -43.21
C PRO A 26 -34.94 -5.41 -41.77
N LEU A 27 -35.65 -4.28 -41.62
CA LEU A 27 -37.06 -4.10 -41.23
C LEU A 27 -37.40 -4.26 -39.73
N VAL A 28 -37.77 -3.11 -39.17
CA VAL A 28 -38.54 -2.86 -37.93
C VAL A 28 -40.02 -3.24 -38.15
N PRO A 29 -40.79 -3.47 -37.07
CA PRO A 29 -41.99 -2.64 -36.92
C PRO A 29 -42.19 -2.04 -35.53
N THR A 30 -42.82 -0.88 -35.57
CA THR A 30 -43.13 0.13 -34.56
C THR A 30 -44.49 -0.09 -33.87
N VAL A 31 -44.55 0.19 -32.54
CA VAL A 31 -45.54 1.09 -31.82
C VAL A 31 -47.01 0.57 -31.68
N PRO A 32 -47.90 1.01 -30.72
CA PRO A 32 -47.86 2.17 -29.81
C PRO A 32 -48.26 2.03 -28.31
N SER A 33 -47.85 3.06 -27.56
CA SER A 33 -48.54 3.90 -26.55
C SER A 33 -49.65 3.37 -25.61
N ARG A 34 -49.54 3.73 -24.32
CA ARG A 34 -50.46 4.62 -23.57
C ARG A 34 -50.08 4.72 -22.07
N ALA A 35 -49.80 5.93 -21.61
CA ALA A 35 -50.20 6.42 -20.27
C ALA A 35 -51.62 7.03 -20.41
N PRO A 36 -52.33 7.51 -19.35
CA PRO A 36 -51.98 7.68 -17.93
C PRO A 36 -53.09 7.20 -16.96
N LEU A 37 -52.93 7.40 -15.64
CA LEU A 37 -53.94 7.96 -14.70
C LEU A 37 -53.55 7.75 -13.22
N CYS A 38 -53.35 8.85 -12.49
CA CYS A 38 -53.67 8.97 -11.05
C CYS A 38 -55.18 9.28 -10.93
N PRO A 39 -55.85 8.97 -9.79
CA PRO A 39 -55.96 9.99 -8.73
C PRO A 39 -56.10 9.49 -7.26
N HIS A 40 -55.68 10.38 -6.35
CA HIS A 40 -56.24 10.76 -5.05
C HIS A 40 -56.28 9.84 -3.79
N LEU A 41 -55.60 10.36 -2.75
CA LEU A 41 -56.04 10.67 -1.36
C LEU A 41 -56.77 9.58 -0.53
N LEU A 42 -56.20 9.25 0.64
CA LEU A 42 -56.81 9.39 1.98
C LEU A 42 -55.87 8.82 3.09
N GLN A 43 -55.38 9.69 3.98
CA GLN A 43 -55.08 9.40 5.40
C GLN A 43 -56.28 9.93 6.23
N PRO A 44 -56.46 9.71 7.57
CA PRO A 44 -55.52 9.21 8.60
C PRO A 44 -56.16 8.21 9.63
N ASN A 45 -55.37 7.67 10.59
CA ASN A 45 -55.76 7.57 12.02
C ASN A 45 -54.68 6.94 12.94
N VAL A 46 -54.11 7.82 13.78
CA VAL A 46 -53.78 7.79 15.23
C VAL A 46 -53.99 6.50 16.09
N VAL A 47 -52.88 6.04 16.73
CA VAL A 47 -52.55 5.71 18.17
C VAL A 47 -53.50 4.82 19.03
N PRO A 48 -52.99 3.88 19.89
CA PRO A 48 -52.67 4.20 21.31
C PRO A 48 -51.35 3.62 21.90
N GLN A 49 -50.81 4.36 22.87
CA GLN A 49 -49.72 4.03 23.81
C GLN A 49 -50.18 3.19 25.02
N ILE A 50 -49.26 2.41 25.64
CA ILE A 50 -49.22 1.99 27.06
C ILE A 50 -47.71 1.79 27.42
N VAL A 51 -47.00 2.63 28.19
CA VAL A 51 -46.91 2.92 29.65
C VAL A 51 -46.27 1.82 30.53
N SER A 52 -45.05 2.08 31.04
CA SER A 52 -44.55 1.84 32.43
C SER A 52 -43.16 2.51 32.61
N GLN A 53 -42.99 3.65 33.29
CA GLN A 53 -42.59 3.84 34.72
C GLN A 53 -41.41 2.95 35.17
N GLN A 54 -40.32 3.35 35.86
CA GLN A 54 -39.73 4.55 36.49
C GLN A 54 -38.21 4.18 36.67
N THR A 55 -37.20 5.05 36.71
CA THR A 55 -36.76 5.80 37.90
C THR A 55 -35.54 6.68 37.53
N THR A 56 -35.47 7.82 38.19
CA THR A 56 -34.59 8.99 38.05
C THR A 56 -33.12 8.80 38.45
N CYS A 57 -32.23 9.54 37.78
CA CYS A 57 -31.17 10.30 38.46
C CYS A 57 -30.88 11.62 37.70
N ARG A 58 -31.04 12.76 38.39
CA ARG A 58 -30.83 14.12 37.87
C ARG A 58 -29.34 14.47 37.87
N MET A 59 -28.83 15.03 36.78
CA MET A 59 -27.80 16.07 36.86
C MET A 59 -28.28 17.31 36.09
N ILE A 60 -28.23 18.44 36.79
CA ILE A 60 -28.65 19.76 36.32
C ILE A 60 -27.45 20.40 35.63
N THR A 61 -27.61 20.83 34.38
CA THR A 61 -26.80 21.89 33.78
C THR A 61 -27.72 22.85 33.04
N HIS A 62 -27.92 24.03 33.63
CA HIS A 62 -28.46 25.20 32.93
C HIS A 62 -27.39 25.75 31.98
N CYS A 63 -27.71 25.89 30.70
CA CYS A 63 -27.03 26.82 29.82
C CYS A 63 -28.07 27.60 29.02
N ALA A 64 -28.12 28.90 29.27
CA ALA A 64 -28.99 29.84 28.62
C ALA A 64 -28.54 30.11 27.18
N THR A 65 -29.45 30.00 26.22
CA THR A 65 -29.26 30.52 24.85
C THR A 65 -29.81 31.93 24.74
N PRO A 66 -29.04 32.89 24.20
CA PRO A 66 -29.66 33.84 23.28
C PRO A 66 -28.81 34.21 22.05
N ARG A 67 -29.51 34.56 20.96
CA ARG A 67 -29.07 35.42 19.83
C ARG A 67 -28.19 34.87 18.69
N ALA A 68 -28.19 33.57 18.39
CA ALA A 68 -27.54 33.06 17.15
C ALA A 68 -28.46 33.03 15.89
N ASN A 69 -29.79 33.01 16.05
CA ASN A 69 -30.70 32.65 14.94
C ASN A 69 -31.09 33.79 13.99
N ALA A 70 -30.84 35.06 14.33
CA ALA A 70 -31.23 36.19 13.48
C ALA A 70 -30.15 36.59 12.46
N ALA A 71 -28.86 36.49 12.83
CA ALA A 71 -27.74 36.78 11.93
C ALA A 71 -27.55 35.70 10.85
N SER A 72 -27.93 34.44 11.14
CA SER A 72 -27.78 33.33 10.20
C SER A 72 -28.80 33.33 9.06
N SER A 73 -29.96 34.01 9.20
CA SER A 73 -30.96 34.05 8.12
C SER A 73 -30.64 35.09 7.06
N VAL A 74 -30.07 36.24 7.45
CA VAL A 74 -29.63 37.29 6.53
C VAL A 74 -28.37 36.86 5.77
N ALA A 75 -27.40 36.21 6.43
CA ALA A 75 -26.24 35.63 5.76
C ALA A 75 -26.62 34.51 4.76
N LYS A 76 -27.63 33.70 5.07
CA LYS A 76 -28.19 32.70 4.13
C LYS A 76 -28.94 33.34 2.95
N LEU A 77 -29.64 34.46 3.16
CA LEU A 77 -30.34 35.19 2.10
C LEU A 77 -29.37 35.97 1.19
N VAL A 78 -28.24 36.47 1.70
CA VAL A 78 -27.20 37.12 0.90
C VAL A 78 -26.37 36.09 0.11
N HIS A 79 -26.12 34.91 0.69
CA HIS A 79 -25.47 33.79 -0.02
C HIS A 79 -26.25 33.23 -1.21
N GLN A 80 -27.56 33.49 -1.30
CA GLN A 80 -28.40 33.01 -2.40
C GLN A 80 -28.27 33.83 -3.71
N ASN A 81 -27.60 34.99 -3.69
CA ASN A 81 -27.57 35.91 -4.84
C ASN A 81 -26.20 36.09 -5.51
N SER A 82 -25.11 35.49 -5.02
CA SER A 82 -23.81 35.49 -5.70
C SER A 82 -23.57 34.15 -6.41
N LYS A 83 -23.15 34.21 -7.69
CA LYS A 83 -22.75 33.02 -8.44
C LYS A 83 -21.55 32.36 -7.72
N PRO A 84 -21.59 31.04 -7.46
CA PRO A 84 -20.47 30.34 -6.84
C PRO A 84 -19.23 30.41 -7.76
N MET A 85 -18.03 30.43 -7.15
CA MET A 85 -16.77 30.41 -7.90
C MET A 85 -16.62 29.06 -8.61
N LYS A 86 -16.36 29.10 -9.91
CA LYS A 86 -16.18 27.93 -10.76
C LYS A 86 -14.70 27.54 -10.88
N ILE A 87 -14.36 26.36 -10.38
CA ILE A 87 -13.00 25.84 -10.30
C ILE A 87 -12.86 24.63 -11.23
N ILE A 88 -11.88 24.69 -12.13
CA ILE A 88 -11.54 23.60 -13.05
C ILE A 88 -10.33 22.85 -12.50
N ILE A 89 -10.42 21.52 -12.42
CA ILE A 89 -9.33 20.65 -11.99
C ILE A 89 -8.91 19.78 -13.18
N ALA A 90 -7.66 19.90 -13.60
CA ALA A 90 -7.07 19.05 -14.64
C ALA A 90 -6.40 17.83 -13.98
N GLY A 91 -7.07 16.68 -14.02
CA GLY A 91 -6.59 15.41 -13.47
C GLY A 91 -7.42 14.91 -12.28
N ALA A 92 -7.91 13.67 -12.36
CA ALA A 92 -8.62 12.96 -11.30
C ALA A 92 -7.72 11.93 -10.59
N GLY A 93 -6.46 12.30 -10.36
CA GLY A 93 -5.61 11.59 -9.40
C GLY A 93 -6.08 11.79 -7.95
N ILE A 94 -5.36 11.20 -6.99
CA ILE A 94 -5.71 11.30 -5.55
C ILE A 94 -5.87 12.77 -5.12
N GLY A 95 -4.87 13.62 -5.40
CA GLY A 95 -4.93 15.04 -5.03
C GLY A 95 -6.08 15.81 -5.69
N GLY A 96 -6.34 15.57 -6.97
CA GLY A 96 -7.42 16.22 -7.72
C GLY A 96 -8.81 15.82 -7.20
N LEU A 97 -9.03 14.53 -6.93
CA LEU A 97 -10.29 14.03 -6.37
C LEU A 97 -10.50 14.52 -4.93
N VAL A 98 -9.46 14.52 -4.09
CA VAL A 98 -9.55 15.05 -2.71
C VAL A 98 -9.88 16.53 -2.73
N LEU A 99 -9.24 17.32 -3.60
CA LEU A 99 -9.57 18.74 -3.76
C LEU A 99 -11.02 18.93 -4.22
N ALA A 100 -11.49 18.12 -5.17
CA ALA A 100 -12.87 18.20 -5.64
C ALA A 100 -13.88 17.94 -4.50
N VAL A 101 -13.66 16.91 -3.68
CA VAL A 101 -14.49 16.64 -2.49
C VAL A 101 -14.47 17.84 -1.54
N ALA A 102 -13.29 18.38 -1.22
CA ALA A 102 -13.15 19.50 -0.29
C ALA A 102 -13.87 20.77 -0.78
N LEU A 103 -13.71 21.11 -2.05
CA LEU A 103 -14.33 22.29 -2.67
C LEU A 103 -15.86 22.15 -2.77
N LEU A 104 -16.37 20.98 -3.19
CA LEU A 104 -17.81 20.76 -3.29
C LEU A 104 -18.50 20.87 -1.93
N LYS A 105 -17.91 20.34 -0.86
CA LYS A 105 -18.44 20.47 0.51
C LYS A 105 -18.49 21.92 1.00
N GLN A 106 -17.61 22.77 0.48
CA GLN A 106 -17.55 24.20 0.80
C GLN A 106 -18.45 25.05 -0.11
N GLY A 107 -19.19 24.44 -1.04
CA GLY A 107 -20.17 25.12 -1.90
C GLY A 107 -19.59 25.74 -3.16
N PHE A 108 -18.37 25.36 -3.57
CA PHE A 108 -17.77 25.77 -4.84
C PHE A 108 -18.37 25.00 -6.02
N GLU A 109 -18.40 25.61 -7.21
CA GLU A 109 -18.73 24.92 -8.45
C GLU A 109 -17.45 24.27 -8.99
N VAL A 110 -17.44 22.95 -9.22
CA VAL A 110 -16.22 22.20 -9.58
C VAL A 110 -16.45 21.40 -10.86
N GLN A 111 -15.44 21.35 -11.74
CA GLN A 111 -15.37 20.39 -12.83
C GLN A 111 -14.00 19.73 -12.87
N VAL A 112 -13.96 18.40 -12.97
CA VAL A 112 -12.72 17.61 -13.02
C VAL A 112 -12.61 16.97 -14.38
N PHE A 113 -11.50 17.18 -15.07
CA PHE A 113 -11.21 16.57 -16.38
C PHE A 113 -10.10 15.54 -16.24
N GLU A 114 -10.42 14.28 -16.53
CA GLU A 114 -9.47 13.17 -16.49
C GLU A 114 -9.37 12.51 -17.85
N ARG A 115 -8.13 12.24 -18.27
CA ARG A 115 -7.88 11.55 -19.52
C ARG A 115 -8.48 10.16 -19.48
N ASP A 116 -8.17 9.41 -18.42
CA ASP A 116 -8.67 8.05 -18.31
C ASP A 116 -8.63 7.54 -16.86
N LEU A 117 -9.80 7.50 -16.22
CA LEU A 117 -10.07 6.87 -14.93
C LEU A 117 -9.95 5.33 -15.00
N THR A 118 -10.10 4.76 -16.20
CA THR A 118 -9.88 3.34 -16.47
C THR A 118 -8.43 3.04 -16.82
N ALA A 119 -7.62 4.04 -17.22
CA ALA A 119 -6.18 3.91 -17.46
C ALA A 119 -5.45 3.73 -16.14
N ILE A 120 -5.45 2.48 -15.71
CA ILE A 120 -4.28 1.65 -15.88
C ILE A 120 -3.27 2.29 -16.88
N ARG A 121 -2.30 3.09 -16.42
CA ARG A 121 -1.21 3.62 -17.28
C ARG A 121 -0.27 2.48 -17.68
N GLY A 122 -0.76 1.48 -18.42
CA GLY A 122 -0.06 0.22 -18.69
C GLY A 122 0.07 -0.72 -17.46
N GLU A 123 -0.61 -0.44 -16.36
CA GLU A 123 -0.40 -1.01 -15.02
C GLU A 123 -1.32 -2.21 -14.62
N GLY A 124 -1.97 -2.89 -15.56
CA GLY A 124 -2.93 -3.98 -15.32
C GLY A 124 -3.94 -3.77 -14.19
N LYS A 125 -4.50 -4.89 -13.70
CA LYS A 125 -5.39 -5.02 -12.52
C LYS A 125 -4.76 -4.54 -11.20
N TYR A 126 -3.45 -4.23 -11.18
CA TYR A 126 -2.64 -4.07 -9.97
C TYR A 126 -1.82 -2.77 -9.96
N ARG A 127 -2.49 -1.63 -10.15
CA ARG A 127 -1.96 -0.33 -9.72
C ARG A 127 -1.67 -0.40 -8.22
N GLY A 128 -0.42 -0.72 -7.92
CA GLY A 128 0.06 -1.05 -6.60
C GLY A 128 -0.53 -0.20 -5.47
N PRO A 129 -0.89 -0.80 -4.33
CA PRO A 129 -1.36 -0.09 -3.15
C PRO A 129 -0.51 1.12 -2.76
N ILE A 130 -1.16 2.06 -2.09
CA ILE A 130 -0.54 3.27 -1.57
C ILE A 130 -0.64 3.26 -0.05
N GLN A 131 0.45 3.66 0.60
CA GLN A 131 0.46 3.96 2.00
C GLN A 131 -0.08 5.37 2.23
N VAL A 132 -1.18 5.49 2.97
CA VAL A 132 -1.74 6.75 3.43
C VAL A 132 -1.35 6.93 4.90
N GLN A 133 -0.41 7.83 5.14
CA GLN A 133 0.18 8.07 6.46
C GLN A 133 -0.72 8.96 7.32
N SER A 134 -0.45 9.00 8.63
CA SER A 134 -1.28 9.66 9.63
C SER A 134 -1.62 11.12 9.33
N ASN A 135 -0.67 11.90 8.81
CA ASN A 135 -0.87 13.28 8.37
C ASN A 135 -1.93 13.41 7.27
N ALA A 136 -1.88 12.55 6.27
CA ALA A 136 -2.82 12.57 5.16
C ALA A 136 -4.20 12.02 5.57
N LEU A 137 -4.25 11.00 6.44
CA LEU A 137 -5.50 10.51 7.00
C LEU A 137 -6.19 11.60 7.85
N ALA A 138 -5.44 12.37 8.64
CA ALA A 138 -5.99 13.49 9.39
C ALA A 138 -6.52 14.61 8.47
N ALA A 139 -5.82 14.92 7.38
CA ALA A 139 -6.30 15.86 6.36
C ALA A 139 -7.59 15.36 5.69
N LEU A 140 -7.66 14.08 5.31
CA LEU A 140 -8.88 13.47 4.77
C LEU A 140 -10.03 13.52 5.76
N GLU A 141 -9.78 13.22 7.03
CA GLU A 141 -10.81 13.26 8.08
C GLU A 141 -11.34 14.69 8.31
N ALA A 142 -10.46 15.69 8.20
CA ALA A 142 -10.85 17.09 8.30
C ALA A 142 -11.66 17.59 7.10
N ILE A 143 -11.38 17.07 5.91
CA ILE A 143 -12.16 17.34 4.70
C ILE A 143 -13.51 16.63 4.79
N ASP A 144 -13.49 15.33 5.04
CA ASP A 144 -14.66 14.47 5.03
C ASP A 144 -14.47 13.23 5.93
N PRO A 145 -15.09 13.23 7.12
CA PRO A 145 -15.02 12.10 8.04
C PRO A 145 -15.59 10.78 7.49
N GLU A 146 -16.56 10.84 6.57
CA GLU A 146 -17.19 9.65 6.00
C GLU A 146 -16.26 8.98 4.99
N VAL A 147 -15.63 9.78 4.12
CA VAL A 147 -14.58 9.33 3.20
C VAL A 147 -13.40 8.78 3.98
N ALA A 148 -12.92 9.48 5.00
CA ALA A 148 -11.83 8.99 5.84
C ALA A 148 -12.21 7.68 6.53
N GLY A 149 -13.43 7.58 7.07
CA GLY A 149 -13.93 6.35 7.68
C GLY A 149 -14.00 5.18 6.71
N GLU A 150 -14.34 5.41 5.43
CA GLU A 150 -14.29 4.38 4.40
C GLU A 150 -12.86 3.97 4.04
N VAL A 151 -11.95 4.93 3.89
CA VAL A 151 -10.51 4.64 3.67
C VAL A 151 -9.90 3.84 4.83
N LEU A 152 -10.28 4.15 6.07
CA LEU A 152 -9.82 3.42 7.26
C LEU A 152 -10.37 1.99 7.34
N ARG A 153 -11.58 1.74 6.84
CA ARG A 153 -12.20 0.40 6.79
C ARG A 153 -11.63 -0.46 5.67
N GLU A 154 -11.43 0.13 4.49
CA GLU A 154 -10.92 -0.57 3.29
C GLU A 154 -9.40 -0.74 3.31
N GLY A 155 -8.68 0.11 4.05
CA GLY A 155 -7.23 0.05 4.18
C GLY A 155 -6.75 -0.97 5.22
N CYS A 156 -5.69 -1.71 4.89
CA CYS A 156 -4.97 -2.55 5.83
C CYS A 156 -4.17 -1.68 6.81
N ILE A 157 -4.31 -1.93 8.11
CA ILE A 157 -3.52 -1.25 9.13
C ILE A 157 -2.11 -1.83 9.16
N THR A 158 -1.10 -1.00 8.88
CA THR A 158 0.32 -1.41 9.00
C THR A 158 1.05 -0.57 10.04
N GLY A 159 0.48 0.57 10.41
CA GLY A 159 1.09 1.49 11.34
C GLY A 159 1.09 1.03 12.79
N ASP A 160 0.34 -0.03 13.13
CA ASP A 160 0.23 -0.68 14.44
C ASP A 160 1.28 -1.77 14.69
N ARG A 161 2.11 -2.04 13.68
CA ARG A 161 3.12 -3.09 13.67
C ARG A 161 4.53 -2.51 13.52
N ILE A 162 5.53 -3.38 13.62
CA ILE A 162 6.92 -3.02 13.36
C ILE A 162 7.10 -2.75 11.86
N ASN A 163 7.66 -1.59 11.55
CA ASN A 163 8.06 -1.18 10.21
C ASN A 163 9.59 -0.99 10.23
N GLY A 164 10.31 -1.01 9.10
CA GLY A 164 11.75 -0.68 9.16
C GLY A 164 12.59 -1.04 7.95
N LEU A 165 13.90 -0.93 8.16
CA LEU A 165 14.93 -1.27 7.17
C LEU A 165 15.66 -2.54 7.62
N CYS A 166 15.88 -3.44 6.67
CA CYS A 166 16.60 -4.70 6.84
C CYS A 166 17.79 -4.74 5.88
N ASP A 167 18.80 -5.54 6.22
CA ASP A 167 19.81 -5.94 5.26
C ASP A 167 19.21 -6.89 4.21
N GLY A 168 19.49 -6.67 2.93
CA GLY A 168 18.93 -7.50 1.86
C GLY A 168 19.46 -8.93 1.83
N LEU A 169 20.72 -9.14 2.23
CA LEU A 169 21.37 -10.45 2.20
C LEU A 169 20.98 -11.29 3.41
N THR A 170 21.09 -10.71 4.61
CA THR A 170 20.88 -11.44 5.86
C THR A 170 19.42 -11.39 6.35
N GLY A 171 18.66 -10.36 5.95
CA GLY A 171 17.32 -10.10 6.49
C GLY A 171 17.33 -9.49 7.90
N GLU A 172 18.51 -9.26 8.50
CA GLU A 172 18.63 -8.66 9.83
C GLU A 172 18.15 -7.22 9.84
N TRP A 173 17.56 -6.80 10.97
CA TRP A 173 17.08 -5.44 11.12
C TRP A 173 18.25 -4.45 11.20
N TYR A 174 18.29 -3.54 10.22
CA TYR A 174 19.17 -2.38 10.29
C TYR A 174 18.60 -1.35 11.27
N ILE A 175 17.32 -1.02 11.13
CA ILE A 175 16.57 -0.17 12.06
C ILE A 175 15.08 -0.49 11.98
N LYS A 176 14.40 -0.39 13.14
CA LYS A 176 12.95 -0.50 13.25
C LYS A 176 12.33 0.88 13.46
N PHE A 177 11.14 1.08 12.94
CA PHE A 177 10.37 2.30 12.96
C PHE A 177 9.10 2.07 13.77
N ASP A 178 8.92 2.91 14.77
CA ASP A 178 7.65 3.07 15.46
C ASP A 178 6.82 4.12 14.71
N THR A 179 5.77 3.66 14.05
CA THR A 179 4.80 4.53 13.38
C THR A 179 3.50 4.66 14.16
N PHE A 180 3.35 3.89 15.24
CA PHE A 180 2.12 3.78 16.03
C PHE A 180 2.07 4.90 17.07
N HIS A 181 3.04 4.94 17.99
CA HIS A 181 3.01 5.88 19.11
C HIS A 181 3.12 7.36 18.69
N PRO A 182 3.89 7.74 17.66
CA PRO A 182 3.87 9.12 17.16
C PRO A 182 2.49 9.54 16.65
N ALA A 183 1.76 8.64 15.99
CA ALA A 183 0.39 8.91 15.55
C ALA A 183 -0.55 9.02 16.76
N VAL A 184 -0.51 8.03 17.66
CA VAL A 184 -1.44 7.96 18.79
C VAL A 184 -1.25 9.08 19.80
N SER A 185 0.00 9.44 20.11
CA SER A 185 0.31 10.55 21.03
C SER A 185 -0.19 11.90 20.53
N LYS A 186 -0.30 12.07 19.20
CA LYS A 186 -0.89 13.25 18.55
C LYS A 186 -2.39 13.11 18.27
N GLY A 187 -3.00 11.99 18.68
CA GLY A 187 -4.40 11.71 18.42
C GLY A 187 -4.71 11.49 16.95
N LEU A 188 -3.79 11.03 16.12
CA LEU A 188 -3.97 10.88 14.67
C LEU A 188 -4.39 9.46 14.28
N PRO A 189 -5.07 9.29 13.13
CA PRO A 189 -5.34 7.96 12.59
C PRO A 189 -4.04 7.21 12.28
N VAL A 190 -4.02 5.91 12.56
CA VAL A 190 -2.84 5.06 12.33
C VAL A 190 -2.71 4.71 10.84
N THR A 191 -1.48 4.80 10.32
CA THR A 191 -1.13 4.57 8.91
C THR A 191 -1.79 3.33 8.31
N ARG A 192 -2.35 3.50 7.09
CA ARG A 192 -3.03 2.46 6.32
C ARG A 192 -2.36 2.24 4.97
N VAL A 193 -2.42 1.01 4.48
CA VAL A 193 -2.10 0.67 3.08
C VAL A 193 -3.39 0.25 2.39
N ILE A 194 -3.71 0.91 1.27
CA ILE A 194 -4.97 0.71 0.55
C ILE A 194 -4.69 0.56 -0.94
N SER A 195 -5.48 -0.29 -1.61
CA SER A 195 -5.50 -0.34 -3.07
C SER A 195 -5.74 1.07 -3.63
N ARG A 196 -4.87 1.50 -4.55
CA ARG A 196 -5.00 2.81 -5.18
C ARG A 196 -6.32 2.95 -5.93
N VAL A 197 -6.75 1.86 -6.57
CA VAL A 197 -8.03 1.78 -7.27
C VAL A 197 -9.19 1.94 -6.30
N THR A 198 -9.17 1.25 -5.15
CA THR A 198 -10.20 1.40 -4.11
C THR A 198 -10.24 2.82 -3.56
N LEU A 199 -9.08 3.42 -3.24
CA LEU A 199 -9.00 4.80 -2.78
C LEU A 199 -9.59 5.78 -3.80
N GLN A 200 -9.25 5.65 -5.09
CA GLN A 200 -9.80 6.50 -6.14
C GLN A 200 -11.32 6.31 -6.29
N HIS A 201 -11.85 5.09 -6.18
CA HIS A 201 -13.29 4.84 -6.22
C HIS A 201 -14.03 5.44 -5.03
N VAL A 202 -13.48 5.36 -3.82
CA VAL A 202 -14.05 6.00 -2.63
C VAL A 202 -14.14 7.51 -2.86
N LEU A 203 -13.07 8.13 -3.33
CA LEU A 203 -13.03 9.57 -3.60
C LEU A 203 -13.96 9.98 -4.75
N ALA A 204 -13.99 9.23 -5.86
CA ALA A 204 -14.86 9.52 -7.00
C ALA A 204 -16.35 9.46 -6.62
N ARG A 205 -16.76 8.41 -5.87
CA ARG A 205 -18.14 8.33 -5.35
C ARG A 205 -18.49 9.47 -4.40
N ALA A 206 -17.52 9.97 -3.63
CA ALA A 206 -17.73 11.14 -2.79
C ALA A 206 -17.94 12.41 -3.62
N VAL A 207 -17.15 12.61 -4.69
CA VAL A 207 -17.36 13.72 -5.65
C VAL A 207 -18.75 13.63 -6.27
N GLU A 208 -19.17 12.46 -6.74
CA GLU A 208 -20.50 12.23 -7.32
C GLU A 208 -21.62 12.51 -6.31
N ARG A 209 -21.43 12.12 -5.05
CA ARG A 209 -22.40 12.35 -3.97
C ARG A 209 -22.62 13.84 -3.69
N TYR A 210 -21.56 14.65 -3.72
CA TYR A 210 -21.65 16.08 -3.38
C TYR A 210 -21.99 16.97 -4.57
N GLY A 211 -21.53 16.65 -5.78
CA GLY A 211 -21.70 17.49 -6.95
C GLY A 211 -22.51 16.88 -8.10
N GLY A 212 -22.83 15.59 -8.07
CA GLY A 212 -23.50 14.86 -9.13
C GLY A 212 -22.56 14.11 -10.08
N SER A 213 -23.14 13.27 -10.96
CA SER A 213 -22.38 12.39 -11.87
C SER A 213 -21.53 13.12 -12.91
N ASP A 214 -21.91 14.35 -13.25
CA ASP A 214 -21.31 15.08 -14.39
C ASP A 214 -20.06 15.88 -14.01
N ILE A 215 -19.68 15.87 -12.72
CA ILE A 215 -18.54 16.62 -12.21
C ILE A 215 -17.22 16.07 -12.74
N ILE A 216 -17.10 14.74 -12.82
CA ILE A 216 -15.90 14.08 -13.34
C ILE A 216 -16.13 13.73 -14.81
N GLN A 217 -15.46 14.47 -15.69
CA GLN A 217 -15.46 14.25 -17.12
C GLN A 217 -14.27 13.35 -17.48
N ASN A 218 -14.53 12.05 -17.60
CA ASN A 218 -13.56 11.04 -18.01
C ASN A 218 -13.37 11.00 -19.54
N GLY A 219 -12.25 10.45 -20.01
CA GLY A 219 -11.97 10.33 -21.45
C GLY A 219 -11.54 11.65 -22.09
N CYS A 220 -11.20 12.66 -21.29
CA CYS A 220 -10.97 14.01 -21.77
C CYS A 220 -10.00 14.77 -20.85
N CYS A 221 -8.85 15.20 -21.39
CA CYS A 221 -7.88 15.97 -20.61
C CYS A 221 -7.73 17.42 -21.07
N VAL A 222 -7.33 18.28 -20.14
CA VAL A 222 -6.94 19.66 -20.44
C VAL A 222 -5.60 19.66 -21.20
N THR A 223 -5.57 20.34 -22.32
CA THR A 223 -4.39 20.43 -23.20
C THR A 223 -3.67 21.76 -23.10
N LYS A 224 -4.42 22.84 -22.85
CA LYS A 224 -3.95 24.23 -22.82
C LYS A 224 -4.92 25.08 -21.99
N PHE A 225 -4.43 26.19 -21.43
CA PHE A 225 -5.28 27.23 -20.83
C PHE A 225 -4.98 28.63 -21.39
N GLU A 226 -5.88 29.57 -21.21
CA GLU A 226 -5.70 31.00 -21.53
C GLU A 226 -6.38 31.83 -20.45
N GLU A 227 -5.71 32.88 -19.95
CA GLU A 227 -6.37 33.89 -19.12
C GLU A 227 -6.92 34.99 -20.02
N ARG A 228 -8.23 35.25 -19.94
CA ARG A 228 -8.92 36.27 -20.75
C ARG A 228 -9.49 37.38 -19.87
N PRO A 229 -9.39 38.66 -20.27
CA PRO A 229 -10.13 39.72 -19.61
C PRO A 229 -11.63 39.51 -19.77
N THR A 230 -12.37 39.75 -18.70
CA THR A 230 -13.84 39.75 -18.70
C THR A 230 -14.36 41.16 -19.01
N ALA A 231 -15.56 41.26 -19.58
CA ALA A 231 -16.20 42.55 -19.87
C ALA A 231 -16.41 43.44 -18.63
N SER A 232 -16.43 42.84 -17.43
CA SER A 232 -16.55 43.52 -16.14
C SER A 232 -15.21 43.98 -15.53
N GLY A 233 -14.08 43.83 -16.25
CA GLY A 233 -12.76 44.30 -15.80
C GLY A 233 -11.96 43.32 -14.94
N GLY A 234 -12.46 42.11 -14.70
CA GLY A 234 -11.70 40.99 -14.10
C GLY A 234 -11.06 40.08 -15.16
N SER A 235 -10.53 38.92 -14.77
CA SER A 235 -10.08 37.87 -15.70
C SER A 235 -10.76 36.52 -15.42
N GLU A 236 -10.85 35.68 -16.45
CA GLU A 236 -11.33 34.30 -16.40
C GLU A 236 -10.29 33.35 -17.02
N VAL A 237 -10.36 32.07 -16.69
CA VAL A 237 -9.52 31.03 -17.29
C VAL A 237 -10.36 30.23 -18.28
N VAL A 238 -9.89 30.15 -19.51
CA VAL A 238 -10.44 29.28 -20.56
C VAL A 238 -9.52 28.09 -20.74
N VAL A 239 -10.02 26.88 -20.53
CA VAL A 239 -9.29 25.63 -20.79
C VAL A 239 -9.72 25.01 -22.11
N HIS A 240 -8.75 24.46 -22.83
CA HIS A 240 -8.95 23.72 -24.07
C HIS A 240 -8.84 22.23 -23.78
N LEU A 241 -9.89 21.50 -24.09
CA LEU A 241 -9.96 20.06 -23.93
C LEU A 241 -9.43 19.33 -25.17
N GLU A 242 -9.05 18.05 -25.03
CA GLU A 242 -8.49 17.28 -26.15
C GLU A 242 -9.48 17.05 -27.29
N ASP A 243 -10.77 17.04 -26.97
CA ASP A 243 -11.88 16.88 -27.91
C ASP A 243 -12.25 18.19 -28.63
N GLY A 244 -11.51 19.28 -28.39
CA GLY A 244 -11.71 20.59 -29.00
C GLY A 244 -12.69 21.50 -28.27
N ARG A 245 -13.40 21.02 -27.23
CA ARG A 245 -14.25 21.88 -26.40
C ARG A 245 -13.42 22.92 -25.63
N GLN A 246 -14.06 24.05 -25.36
CA GLN A 246 -13.53 25.07 -24.45
C GLN A 246 -14.44 25.17 -23.22
N VAL A 247 -13.82 25.25 -22.04
CA VAL A 247 -14.54 25.41 -20.77
C VAL A 247 -13.97 26.61 -20.04
N THR A 248 -14.85 27.50 -19.60
CA THR A 248 -14.47 28.68 -18.84
C THR A 248 -14.69 28.45 -17.35
N GLY A 249 -13.78 28.96 -16.52
CA GLY A 249 -13.85 28.97 -15.05
C GLY A 249 -13.13 30.18 -14.45
N ASP A 250 -13.30 30.38 -13.15
CA ASP A 250 -12.67 31.46 -12.40
C ASP A 250 -11.23 31.12 -11.98
N LEU A 251 -10.91 29.82 -11.93
CA LEU A 251 -9.66 29.24 -11.46
C LEU A 251 -9.38 27.89 -12.15
N LEU A 252 -8.11 27.60 -12.43
CA LEU A 252 -7.63 26.30 -12.91
C LEU A 252 -6.58 25.71 -11.96
N ILE A 253 -6.78 24.45 -11.56
CA ILE A 253 -5.81 23.67 -10.80
C ILE A 253 -5.27 22.53 -11.66
N GLY A 254 -3.95 22.54 -11.90
CA GLY A 254 -3.25 21.44 -12.54
C GLY A 254 -2.93 20.34 -11.53
N ALA A 255 -3.64 19.22 -11.59
CA ALA A 255 -3.44 18.01 -10.78
C ALA A 255 -3.12 16.79 -11.68
N ASP A 256 -2.52 17.04 -12.84
CA ASP A 256 -2.29 16.10 -13.96
C ASP A 256 -0.94 15.35 -13.87
N GLY A 257 -0.31 15.41 -12.70
CA GLY A 257 0.84 14.60 -12.29
C GLY A 257 2.19 15.00 -12.91
N ILE A 258 3.18 14.10 -12.80
CA ILE A 258 4.58 14.38 -13.20
C ILE A 258 4.74 14.81 -14.68
N TRP A 259 3.80 14.44 -15.55
CA TRP A 259 3.81 14.81 -16.98
C TRP A 259 2.88 15.99 -17.29
N SER A 260 2.63 16.83 -16.28
CA SER A 260 1.66 17.93 -16.32
C SER A 260 1.84 18.86 -17.53
N ARG A 261 0.76 19.03 -18.29
CA ARG A 261 0.65 20.01 -19.38
C ARG A 261 0.43 21.41 -18.82
N ILE A 262 -0.32 21.51 -17.73
CA ILE A 262 -0.56 22.79 -17.04
C ILE A 262 0.76 23.38 -16.54
N ARG A 263 1.57 22.56 -15.88
CA ARG A 263 2.93 22.92 -15.44
C ARG A 263 3.79 23.38 -16.61
N LYS A 264 3.81 22.63 -17.72
CA LYS A 264 4.61 22.98 -18.91
C LYS A 264 4.24 24.36 -19.44
N GLN A 265 2.96 24.71 -19.45
CA GLN A 265 2.52 26.03 -19.91
C GLN A 265 2.77 27.14 -18.87
N LEU A 266 2.59 26.85 -17.58
CA LEU A 266 2.72 27.83 -16.49
C LEU A 266 4.16 28.32 -16.30
N ILE A 267 5.13 27.40 -16.31
CA ILE A 267 6.54 27.68 -15.96
C ILE A 267 7.53 27.30 -17.07
N GLY A 268 7.05 26.81 -18.21
CA GLY A 268 7.89 26.35 -19.32
C GLY A 268 8.28 24.87 -19.24
N GLU A 269 8.95 24.42 -20.29
CA GLU A 269 9.40 23.03 -20.41
C GLU A 269 10.61 22.76 -19.52
N THR A 270 10.46 21.83 -18.58
CA THR A 270 11.58 21.29 -17.81
C THR A 270 11.56 19.77 -17.90
N LYS A 271 12.74 19.13 -17.99
CA LYS A 271 12.84 17.67 -18.08
C LYS A 271 12.48 17.02 -16.74
N ALA A 272 11.87 15.83 -16.81
CA ALA A 272 11.81 14.95 -15.64
C ALA A 272 13.19 14.30 -15.46
N ASN A 273 13.60 14.12 -14.21
CA ASN A 273 14.89 13.53 -13.90
C ASN A 273 14.69 12.04 -13.66
N TYR A 274 15.42 11.23 -14.40
CA TYR A 274 15.52 9.81 -14.10
C TYR A 274 16.30 9.62 -12.80
N SER A 275 15.76 8.87 -11.85
CA SER A 275 16.37 8.67 -10.54
C SER A 275 17.62 7.78 -10.58
N GLY A 276 17.87 7.11 -11.70
CA GLY A 276 18.89 6.07 -11.85
C GLY A 276 18.37 4.65 -11.58
N TYR A 277 17.08 4.49 -11.27
CA TYR A 277 16.49 3.20 -10.93
C TYR A 277 15.30 2.82 -11.81
N THR A 278 15.35 1.57 -12.26
CA THR A 278 14.16 0.84 -12.69
C THR A 278 13.55 0.17 -11.46
N CYS A 279 12.23 0.12 -11.43
CA CYS A 279 11.42 -0.47 -10.38
C CYS A 279 10.56 -1.59 -10.99
N TYR A 280 10.67 -2.77 -10.40
CA TYR A 280 9.76 -3.88 -10.59
C TYR A 280 8.71 -3.86 -9.50
N THR A 281 7.46 -4.17 -9.81
CA THR A 281 6.39 -4.22 -8.82
C THR A 281 5.57 -5.48 -8.98
N GLY A 282 5.10 -6.03 -7.86
CA GLY A 282 4.20 -7.16 -7.84
C GLY A 282 3.31 -7.17 -6.62
N ILE A 283 2.23 -7.96 -6.71
CA ILE A 283 1.43 -8.36 -5.56
C ILE A 283 1.51 -9.88 -5.51
N SER A 284 1.91 -10.42 -4.37
CA SER A 284 1.97 -11.86 -4.13
C SER A 284 0.83 -12.28 -3.22
N ASP A 285 0.19 -13.40 -3.55
CA ASP A 285 -0.81 -14.06 -2.69
C ASP A 285 -0.09 -14.88 -1.62
N PHE A 286 0.73 -14.20 -0.83
CA PHE A 286 1.65 -14.81 0.12
C PHE A 286 1.62 -14.03 1.42
N THR A 287 1.55 -14.75 2.54
CA THR A 287 1.56 -14.18 3.89
C THR A 287 2.86 -14.56 4.60
N PRO A 288 3.74 -13.61 4.91
CA PRO A 288 4.94 -13.85 5.71
C PRO A 288 4.61 -14.41 7.09
N ALA A 289 5.52 -15.21 7.63
CA ALA A 289 5.35 -15.87 8.93
C ALA A 289 5.21 -14.90 10.12
N ASP A 290 5.71 -13.68 9.99
CA ASP A 290 5.70 -12.65 11.02
C ASP A 290 4.72 -11.51 10.70
N ILE A 291 3.76 -11.74 9.79
CA ILE A 291 2.80 -10.72 9.36
C ILE A 291 2.09 -10.06 10.54
N ASP A 292 1.79 -10.81 11.59
CA ASP A 292 1.10 -10.33 12.78
C ASP A 292 1.88 -9.25 13.56
N ILE A 293 3.21 -9.22 13.41
CA ILE A 293 4.09 -8.32 14.14
C ILE A 293 4.74 -7.28 13.21
N VAL A 294 4.91 -7.61 11.93
CA VAL A 294 5.65 -6.79 10.96
C VAL A 294 4.73 -6.36 9.82
N GLY A 295 4.55 -5.05 9.64
CA GLY A 295 3.70 -4.50 8.59
C GLY A 295 4.45 -4.11 7.30
N TYR A 296 5.73 -3.78 7.41
CA TYR A 296 6.51 -3.19 6.31
C TYR A 296 8.02 -3.41 6.49
N ARG A 297 8.71 -3.69 5.38
CA ARG A 297 10.17 -3.78 5.33
C ARG A 297 10.75 -3.14 4.07
N VAL A 298 11.90 -2.49 4.22
CA VAL A 298 12.81 -2.16 3.12
C VAL A 298 14.11 -2.92 3.29
N PHE A 299 14.41 -3.81 2.37
CA PHE A 299 15.65 -4.55 2.28
C PHE A 299 16.68 -3.75 1.47
N LEU A 300 17.82 -3.46 2.07
CA LEU A 300 18.85 -2.58 1.53
C LEU A 300 19.98 -3.36 0.85
N GLY A 301 20.51 -2.81 -0.24
CA GLY A 301 21.66 -3.34 -0.96
C GLY A 301 22.34 -2.28 -1.82
N ASN A 302 23.57 -2.58 -2.25
CA ASN A 302 24.35 -1.63 -3.05
C ASN A 302 23.80 -1.57 -4.48
N GLY A 303 23.29 -0.40 -4.89
CA GLY A 303 22.68 -0.17 -6.20
C GLY A 303 21.30 -0.80 -6.36
N GLN A 304 20.70 -1.35 -5.32
CA GLN A 304 19.40 -2.01 -5.38
C GLN A 304 18.74 -2.12 -4.01
N TYR A 305 17.42 -2.08 -3.96
CA TYR A 305 16.67 -2.25 -2.71
C TYR A 305 15.30 -2.82 -2.99
N PHE A 306 14.71 -3.47 -2.00
CA PHE A 306 13.44 -4.17 -2.15
C PHE A 306 12.49 -3.77 -1.02
N VAL A 307 11.28 -3.34 -1.36
CA VAL A 307 10.25 -2.93 -0.40
C VAL A 307 9.16 -3.98 -0.37
N SER A 308 8.68 -4.35 0.81
CA SER A 308 7.52 -5.23 1.00
C SER A 308 6.57 -4.64 2.02
N SER A 309 5.27 -4.71 1.75
CA SER A 309 4.22 -4.17 2.61
C SER A 309 2.99 -5.06 2.61
N ASP A 310 2.40 -5.23 3.78
CA ASP A 310 1.08 -5.85 3.92
C ASP A 310 0.01 -4.96 3.28
N VAL A 311 -0.88 -5.59 2.52
CA VAL A 311 -2.03 -4.92 1.87
C VAL A 311 -3.36 -5.56 2.28
N GLY A 312 -3.33 -6.51 3.22
CA GLY A 312 -4.48 -7.24 3.75
C GLY A 312 -4.88 -8.44 2.89
N ASN A 313 -5.83 -9.22 3.41
CA ASN A 313 -6.44 -10.37 2.71
C ASN A 313 -5.43 -11.42 2.22
N GLY A 314 -4.36 -11.64 2.98
CA GLY A 314 -3.31 -12.61 2.65
C GLY A 314 -2.46 -12.23 1.43
N LYS A 315 -2.36 -10.92 1.13
CA LYS A 315 -1.58 -10.40 0.01
C LYS A 315 -0.47 -9.48 0.51
N MET A 316 0.68 -9.57 -0.15
CA MET A 316 1.80 -8.66 0.05
C MET A 316 2.07 -7.91 -1.23
N GLN A 317 2.26 -6.61 -1.13
CA GLN A 317 2.84 -5.83 -2.22
C GLN A 317 4.35 -5.76 -2.07
N TRP A 318 5.06 -5.76 -3.20
CA TRP A 318 6.47 -5.45 -3.22
C TRP A 318 6.93 -4.57 -4.39
N TYR A 319 8.07 -3.92 -4.17
CA TYR A 319 8.79 -3.09 -5.15
C TYR A 319 10.28 -3.45 -5.14
N GLY A 320 10.83 -3.94 -6.25
CA GLY A 320 12.25 -4.20 -6.42
C GLY A 320 12.91 -3.10 -7.25
N PHE A 321 13.78 -2.30 -6.66
CA PHE A 321 14.51 -1.23 -7.33
C PHE A 321 15.90 -1.69 -7.68
N HIS A 322 16.31 -1.48 -8.94
CA HIS A 322 17.61 -1.87 -9.44
C HIS A 322 18.22 -0.72 -10.26
N LYS A 323 19.50 -0.43 -10.00
CA LYS A 323 20.22 0.63 -10.70
C LYS A 323 20.56 0.18 -12.12
N GLU A 324 19.87 0.73 -13.09
CA GLU A 324 20.09 0.46 -14.51
C GLU A 324 19.75 1.70 -15.36
N PRO A 325 20.21 1.81 -16.62
CA PRO A 325 19.79 2.88 -17.51
C PRO A 325 18.28 2.88 -17.78
N ALA A 326 17.69 4.07 -17.99
CA ALA A 326 16.28 4.20 -18.35
C ALA A 326 15.99 3.66 -19.76
N GLY A 327 14.72 3.31 -20.00
CA GLY A 327 14.18 2.89 -21.29
C GLY A 327 14.28 1.39 -21.57
N GLY A 328 14.71 0.59 -20.59
CA GLY A 328 14.79 -0.87 -20.74
C GLY A 328 13.42 -1.53 -20.87
N THR A 329 13.41 -2.72 -21.46
CA THR A 329 12.23 -3.59 -21.57
C THR A 329 12.65 -5.04 -21.36
N ASP A 330 11.82 -5.81 -20.68
CA ASP A 330 12.00 -7.26 -20.58
C ASP A 330 11.04 -7.98 -21.52
N PRO A 331 11.50 -9.03 -22.21
CA PRO A 331 10.62 -9.95 -22.91
C PRO A 331 9.48 -10.44 -22.02
N VAL A 332 8.32 -10.72 -22.63
CA VAL A 332 7.20 -11.31 -21.91
C VAL A 332 7.61 -12.70 -21.42
N GLY A 333 7.37 -12.99 -20.15
CA GLY A 333 7.69 -14.29 -19.56
C GLY A 333 9.08 -14.40 -18.93
N THR A 334 9.90 -13.34 -18.93
CA THR A 334 11.28 -13.39 -18.42
C THR A 334 11.54 -12.50 -17.19
N ARG A 335 10.55 -11.78 -16.67
CA ARG A 335 10.75 -10.79 -15.61
C ARG A 335 11.10 -11.43 -14.28
N LYS A 336 10.44 -12.54 -13.92
CA LYS A 336 10.73 -13.29 -12.69
C LYS A 336 12.11 -13.93 -12.73
N ALA A 337 12.51 -14.48 -13.87
CA ALA A 337 13.87 -15.01 -14.05
C ALA A 337 14.92 -13.90 -13.83
N ARG A 338 14.74 -12.74 -14.47
CA ARG A 338 15.60 -11.57 -14.27
C ARG A 338 15.61 -11.09 -12.82
N LEU A 339 14.45 -11.03 -12.15
CA LEU A 339 14.37 -10.68 -10.74
C LEU A 339 15.12 -11.65 -9.84
N LEU A 340 15.12 -12.95 -10.16
CA LEU A 340 15.90 -13.95 -9.43
C LEU A 340 17.39 -13.87 -9.76
N GLU A 341 17.80 -13.38 -10.93
CA GLU A 341 19.22 -13.04 -11.18
C GLU A 341 19.66 -11.87 -10.29
N ILE A 342 18.79 -10.86 -10.13
CA ILE A 342 19.08 -9.64 -9.36
C ILE A 342 19.01 -9.89 -7.85
N PHE A 343 17.95 -10.54 -7.37
CA PHE A 343 17.61 -10.69 -5.95
C PHE A 343 17.63 -12.14 -5.45
N GLY A 344 17.92 -13.14 -6.29
CA GLY A 344 17.85 -14.55 -5.88
C GLY A 344 18.89 -14.97 -4.83
N HIS A 345 19.91 -14.12 -4.60
CA HIS A 345 20.90 -14.28 -3.54
C HIS A 345 20.52 -13.54 -2.24
N TRP A 346 19.34 -12.92 -2.19
CA TRP A 346 18.84 -12.22 -1.01
C TRP A 346 18.14 -13.19 -0.07
N ASN A 347 17.82 -12.71 1.13
CA ASN A 347 17.09 -13.49 2.12
C ASN A 347 15.69 -13.93 1.61
N ASP A 348 15.16 -14.98 2.23
CA ASP A 348 13.92 -15.63 1.79
C ASP A 348 12.70 -14.72 1.80
N ASN A 349 12.65 -13.71 2.68
CA ASN A 349 11.53 -12.78 2.70
C ASN A 349 11.37 -12.01 1.38
N VAL A 350 12.45 -11.88 0.60
CA VAL A 350 12.43 -11.24 -0.72
C VAL A 350 12.21 -12.26 -1.82
N VAL A 351 12.97 -13.36 -1.77
CA VAL A 351 12.93 -14.40 -2.81
C VAL A 351 11.57 -15.08 -2.86
N ASP A 352 10.95 -15.35 -1.71
CA ASP A 352 9.66 -16.03 -1.65
C ASP A 352 8.53 -15.13 -2.20
N LEU A 353 8.59 -13.80 -1.99
CA LEU A 353 7.65 -12.85 -2.60
C LEU A 353 7.74 -12.86 -4.13
N ILE A 354 8.96 -12.82 -4.69
CA ILE A 354 9.18 -12.89 -6.14
C ILE A 354 8.66 -14.23 -6.68
N LYS A 355 8.94 -15.34 -5.99
CA LYS A 355 8.49 -16.68 -6.36
C LYS A 355 6.97 -16.85 -6.27
N ALA A 356 6.31 -16.21 -5.33
CA ALA A 356 4.86 -16.27 -5.16
C ALA A 356 4.08 -15.34 -6.09
N THR A 357 4.74 -14.38 -6.75
CA THR A 357 4.07 -13.50 -7.73
C THR A 357 3.98 -14.18 -9.11
N PRO A 358 2.78 -14.20 -9.74
CA PRO A 358 2.62 -14.60 -11.13
C PRO A 358 3.47 -13.75 -12.08
N GLU A 359 4.03 -14.35 -13.12
CA GLU A 359 4.93 -13.67 -14.07
C GLU A 359 4.25 -12.51 -14.79
N GLU A 360 2.99 -12.69 -15.18
CA GLU A 360 2.15 -11.70 -15.83
C GLU A 360 1.81 -10.49 -14.94
N ASP A 361 1.90 -10.66 -13.63
CA ASP A 361 1.58 -9.64 -12.63
C ASP A 361 2.82 -8.79 -12.26
N VAL A 362 4.01 -9.15 -12.75
CA VAL A 362 5.23 -8.37 -12.57
C VAL A 362 5.30 -7.25 -13.61
N LEU A 363 5.34 -6.00 -13.12
CA LEU A 363 5.48 -4.80 -13.94
C LEU A 363 6.87 -4.19 -13.78
N ARG A 364 7.43 -3.66 -14.87
CA ARG A 364 8.69 -2.89 -14.90
C ARG A 364 8.41 -1.45 -15.25
N ARG A 365 9.02 -0.50 -14.54
CA ARG A 365 8.95 0.94 -14.86
C ARG A 365 10.20 1.68 -14.41
N ASP A 366 10.48 2.79 -15.06
CA ASP A 366 11.54 3.69 -14.64
C ASP A 366 11.00 4.75 -13.67
N ILE A 367 11.81 5.08 -12.67
CA ILE A 367 11.43 6.05 -11.65
C ILE A 367 11.93 7.43 -12.05
N TYR A 368 11.01 8.39 -12.04
CA TYR A 368 11.29 9.79 -12.34
C TYR A 368 10.85 10.68 -11.19
N ASP A 369 11.62 11.72 -10.97
CA ASP A 369 11.26 12.84 -10.10
C ASP A 369 11.41 14.17 -10.86
N ARG A 370 11.15 15.28 -10.18
CA ARG A 370 11.46 16.62 -10.68
C ARG A 370 12.14 17.45 -9.62
N PRO A 371 13.07 18.36 -9.99
CA PRO A 371 13.59 19.35 -9.08
C PRO A 371 12.45 20.20 -8.49
N PRO A 372 12.56 20.61 -7.21
CA PRO A 372 11.63 21.58 -6.63
C PRO A 372 11.55 22.86 -7.48
N ILE A 373 10.35 23.42 -7.57
CA ILE A 373 10.07 24.68 -8.26
C ILE A 373 9.53 25.71 -7.26
N PHE A 374 9.83 26.98 -7.49
CA PHE A 374 9.39 28.10 -6.64
C PHE A 374 8.15 28.83 -7.17
N THR A 375 7.53 28.30 -8.22
CA THR A 375 6.33 28.86 -8.85
C THR A 375 5.33 27.75 -9.08
N TRP A 376 4.38 27.64 -8.16
CA TRP A 376 3.24 26.73 -8.19
C TRP A 376 1.99 27.46 -8.65
N ALA A 377 1.92 28.77 -8.42
CA ALA A 377 0.79 29.61 -8.77
C ALA A 377 1.22 30.82 -9.60
N LYS A 378 0.35 31.24 -10.52
CA LYS A 378 0.45 32.51 -11.24
C LYS A 378 -0.94 32.89 -11.77
N GLY A 379 -1.40 34.09 -11.45
CA GLY A 379 -2.70 34.57 -11.90
C GLY A 379 -3.82 33.69 -11.34
N LYS A 380 -4.63 33.14 -12.24
CA LYS A 380 -5.75 32.24 -11.89
C LYS A 380 -5.43 30.75 -12.06
N VAL A 381 -4.15 30.39 -12.06
CA VAL A 381 -3.72 28.99 -12.27
C VAL A 381 -2.76 28.57 -11.16
N ALA A 382 -2.98 27.37 -10.61
CA ALA A 382 -2.07 26.75 -9.64
C ALA A 382 -1.82 25.26 -9.89
N LEU A 383 -0.73 24.73 -9.35
CA LEU A 383 -0.31 23.33 -9.42
C LEU A 383 -0.53 22.63 -8.07
N LEU A 384 -0.87 21.34 -8.12
CA LEU A 384 -1.15 20.51 -6.94
C LEU A 384 -0.61 19.08 -7.11
N GLY A 385 0.01 18.56 -6.05
CA GLY A 385 0.58 17.21 -6.05
C GLY A 385 1.77 17.07 -7.01
N ASP A 386 1.89 15.93 -7.68
CA ASP A 386 3.01 15.60 -8.58
C ASP A 386 3.21 16.60 -9.75
N SER A 387 2.21 17.41 -10.11
CA SER A 387 2.38 18.49 -11.09
C SER A 387 3.25 19.63 -10.53
N ALA A 388 3.24 19.85 -9.21
CA ALA A 388 4.06 20.83 -8.51
C ALA A 388 5.38 20.21 -8.02
N HIS A 389 5.33 19.03 -7.40
CA HIS A 389 6.42 18.53 -6.56
C HIS A 389 6.64 17.01 -6.63
N ALA A 390 6.55 16.44 -7.84
CA ALA A 390 6.92 15.03 -8.06
C ALA A 390 8.29 14.67 -7.44
N MET A 391 8.25 13.69 -6.53
CA MET A 391 9.39 13.28 -5.70
C MET A 391 9.60 11.77 -5.77
N GLN A 392 10.76 11.33 -5.28
CA GLN A 392 11.06 9.90 -5.18
C GLN A 392 10.18 9.20 -4.14
N PRO A 393 9.82 7.91 -4.34
CA PRO A 393 8.82 7.23 -3.52
C PRO A 393 9.32 6.80 -2.13
N ASN A 394 10.59 7.03 -1.80
CA ASN A 394 11.30 6.41 -0.67
C ASN A 394 10.78 6.76 0.73
N LEU A 395 9.98 7.83 0.86
CA LEU A 395 9.27 8.16 2.11
C LEU A 395 7.76 7.84 2.07
N GLY A 396 7.22 7.40 0.93
CA GLY A 396 5.78 7.17 0.78
C GLY A 396 4.92 8.44 0.88
N GLN A 397 5.50 9.63 0.69
CA GLN A 397 4.84 10.90 1.02
C GLN A 397 4.26 11.66 -0.18
N GLY A 398 4.55 11.31 -1.43
CA GLY A 398 4.05 12.08 -2.59
C GLY A 398 2.52 12.21 -2.63
N GLY A 399 1.80 11.09 -2.47
CA GLY A 399 0.33 11.12 -2.38
C GLY A 399 -0.18 11.81 -1.11
N CYS A 400 0.51 11.63 0.02
CA CYS A 400 0.16 12.27 1.28
C CYS A 400 0.29 13.80 1.20
N MET A 401 1.33 14.32 0.54
CA MET A 401 1.52 15.74 0.30
C MET A 401 0.43 16.31 -0.62
N ALA A 402 0.02 15.57 -1.66
CA ALA A 402 -1.08 15.99 -2.53
C ALA A 402 -2.43 16.09 -1.80
N ILE A 403 -2.67 15.22 -0.80
CA ILE A 403 -3.87 15.30 0.06
C ILE A 403 -3.80 16.55 0.95
N GLU A 404 -2.65 16.81 1.57
CA GLU A 404 -2.47 18.03 2.37
C GLU A 404 -2.59 19.31 1.53
N ASP A 405 -2.08 19.32 0.30
CA ASP A 405 -2.24 20.46 -0.62
C ASP A 405 -3.71 20.74 -0.91
N ALA A 406 -4.48 19.68 -1.16
CA ALA A 406 -5.91 19.79 -1.43
C ALA A 406 -6.66 20.36 -0.23
N TYR A 407 -6.31 19.94 0.98
CA TYR A 407 -6.83 20.51 2.23
C TYR A 407 -6.50 22.00 2.34
N GLU A 408 -5.23 22.37 2.22
CA GLU A 408 -4.76 23.75 2.40
C GLU A 408 -5.42 24.69 1.39
N LEU A 409 -5.41 24.32 0.11
CA LEU A 409 -5.98 25.14 -0.96
C LEU A 409 -7.49 25.37 -0.79
N ALA A 410 -8.24 24.33 -0.41
CA ALA A 410 -9.66 24.46 -0.15
C ALA A 410 -9.93 25.41 1.04
N ILE A 411 -9.18 25.27 2.13
CA ILE A 411 -9.31 26.13 3.31
C ILE A 411 -8.97 27.60 2.98
N ASP A 412 -7.90 27.85 2.23
CA ASP A 412 -7.50 29.20 1.84
C ASP A 412 -8.56 29.88 0.95
N LEU A 413 -9.12 29.14 -0.01
CA LEU A 413 -10.23 29.62 -0.84
C LEU A 413 -11.48 29.92 -0.01
N SER A 414 -11.88 29.02 0.89
CA SER A 414 -13.05 29.22 1.75
C SER A 414 -12.89 30.43 2.66
N LYS A 415 -11.73 30.60 3.30
CA LYS A 415 -11.41 31.77 4.13
C LYS A 415 -11.48 33.06 3.32
N ALA A 416 -10.95 33.06 2.09
CA ALA A 416 -10.98 34.24 1.23
C ALA A 416 -12.41 34.62 0.80
N VAL A 417 -13.24 33.64 0.44
CA VAL A 417 -14.67 33.88 0.13
C VAL A 417 -15.41 34.42 1.36
N ALA A 418 -15.16 33.85 2.54
CA ALA A 418 -15.76 34.34 3.78
C ALA A 418 -15.33 35.78 4.11
N ALA A 419 -14.04 36.10 3.97
CA ALA A 419 -13.50 37.44 4.15
C ALA A 419 -14.09 38.45 3.14
N ALA A 420 -14.45 38.00 1.94
CA ALA A 420 -15.16 38.78 0.93
C ALA A 420 -16.69 38.85 1.16
N GLY A 421 -17.19 38.50 2.35
CA GLY A 421 -18.61 38.54 2.67
C GLY A 421 -19.46 37.55 1.87
N GLY A 422 -18.86 36.45 1.40
CA GLY A 422 -19.51 35.47 0.53
C GLY A 422 -19.55 35.86 -0.95
N ASN A 423 -18.95 37.00 -1.33
CA ASN A 423 -18.85 37.40 -2.73
C ASN A 423 -17.61 36.80 -3.40
N ALA A 424 -17.78 35.64 -4.04
CA ALA A 424 -16.75 34.97 -4.81
C ALA A 424 -16.04 35.87 -5.85
N ALA A 425 -16.78 36.77 -6.50
CA ALA A 425 -16.23 37.65 -7.54
C ALA A 425 -15.27 38.72 -6.98
N ALA A 426 -15.35 39.03 -5.68
CA ALA A 426 -14.47 40.00 -5.01
C ALA A 426 -13.19 39.35 -4.46
N VAL A 427 -13.02 38.04 -4.57
CA VAL A 427 -11.84 37.33 -4.07
C VAL A 427 -10.62 37.63 -4.95
N ASN A 428 -9.52 38.05 -4.32
CA ASN A 428 -8.21 38.15 -4.97
C ASN A 428 -7.61 36.73 -5.15
N VAL A 429 -8.00 36.05 -6.23
CA VAL A 429 -7.58 34.66 -6.51
C VAL A 429 -6.06 34.51 -6.56
N ASP A 430 -5.35 35.41 -7.24
CA ASP A 430 -3.87 35.35 -7.33
C ASP A 430 -3.21 35.46 -5.94
N GLY A 431 -3.72 36.35 -5.08
CA GLY A 431 -3.27 36.46 -3.69
C GLY A 431 -3.48 35.18 -2.89
N VAL A 432 -4.64 34.53 -3.05
CA VAL A 432 -4.96 33.26 -2.37
C VAL A 432 -4.05 32.13 -2.84
N LEU A 433 -3.83 32.00 -4.15
CA LEU A 433 -2.97 30.95 -4.68
C LEU A 433 -1.50 31.13 -4.29
N ASN A 434 -1.02 32.37 -4.21
CA ASN A 434 0.31 32.68 -3.69
C ASN A 434 0.44 32.34 -2.19
N GLN A 435 -0.62 32.55 -1.41
CA GLN A 435 -0.65 32.15 -0.01
C GLN A 435 -0.59 30.63 0.15
N TYR A 436 -1.38 29.88 -0.62
CA TYR A 436 -1.33 28.42 -0.69
C TYR A 436 0.09 27.93 -0.98
N GLN A 437 0.73 28.49 -2.02
CA GLN A 437 2.12 28.17 -2.36
C GLN A 437 3.06 28.42 -1.17
N ALA A 438 2.96 29.60 -0.54
CA ALA A 438 3.82 29.96 0.59
C ALA A 438 3.66 29.00 1.79
N ASN A 439 2.43 28.61 2.11
CA ASN A 439 2.13 27.70 3.23
C ASN A 439 2.68 26.29 2.97
N ARG A 440 2.64 25.82 1.73
CA ARG A 440 3.02 24.44 1.38
C ARG A 440 4.50 24.27 1.03
N MET A 441 5.12 25.28 0.43
CA MET A 441 6.44 25.13 -0.22
C MET A 441 7.55 24.69 0.74
N MET A 442 7.60 25.21 1.96
CA MET A 442 8.62 24.81 2.95
C MET A 442 8.49 23.34 3.35
N ARG A 443 7.27 22.92 3.70
CA ARG A 443 7.01 21.53 4.12
C ARG A 443 7.30 20.55 3.01
N VAL A 444 6.78 20.82 1.81
CA VAL A 444 6.96 19.94 0.65
C VAL A 444 8.42 19.89 0.21
N SER A 445 9.15 21.01 0.22
CA SER A 445 10.58 21.01 -0.15
C SER A 445 11.43 20.21 0.83
N ALA A 446 11.11 20.27 2.13
CA ALA A 446 11.79 19.48 3.15
C ALA A 446 11.52 17.97 2.97
N ILE A 447 10.25 17.57 2.75
CA ILE A 447 9.89 16.17 2.47
C ILE A 447 10.55 15.68 1.17
N HIS A 448 10.56 16.50 0.12
CA HIS A 448 11.20 16.18 -1.17
C HIS A 448 12.70 15.94 -1.00
N GLY A 449 13.40 16.84 -0.30
CA GLY A 449 14.83 16.69 0.00
C GLY A 449 15.13 15.44 0.83
N MET A 450 14.32 15.15 1.86
CA MET A 450 14.48 13.93 2.65
C MET A 450 14.18 12.66 1.85
N ALA A 451 13.21 12.68 0.92
CA ALA A 451 12.93 11.56 0.04
C ALA A 451 14.12 11.27 -0.89
N GLY A 452 14.74 12.31 -1.45
CA GLY A 452 15.96 12.18 -2.24
C GLY A 452 17.13 11.63 -1.42
N MET A 453 17.30 12.11 -0.18
CA MET A 453 18.33 11.59 0.73
C MET A 453 18.09 10.12 1.10
N ALA A 454 16.85 9.74 1.39
CA ALA A 454 16.47 8.36 1.71
C ALA A 454 16.76 7.42 0.53
N ALA A 455 16.45 7.83 -0.69
CA ALA A 455 16.78 7.06 -1.88
C ALA A 455 18.28 6.90 -2.10
N PHE A 456 19.04 8.00 -1.93
CA PHE A 456 20.49 7.97 -2.01
C PHE A 456 21.06 6.98 -0.98
N MET A 457 20.71 7.13 0.30
CA MET A 457 21.19 6.25 1.37
C MET A 457 20.83 4.78 1.14
N ALA A 458 19.58 4.50 0.73
CA ALA A 458 19.14 3.13 0.46
C ALA A 458 19.95 2.48 -0.66
N SER A 459 20.32 3.26 -1.67
CA SER A 459 21.04 2.75 -2.83
C SER A 459 22.55 2.71 -2.69
N THR A 460 23.14 3.48 -1.78
CA THR A 460 24.58 3.45 -1.48
C THR A 460 24.92 2.54 -0.30
N TYR A 461 23.93 1.83 0.23
CA TYR A 461 24.11 0.88 1.32
C TYR A 461 25.09 -0.23 0.91
N LYS A 462 26.10 -0.47 1.73
CA LYS A 462 27.04 -1.59 1.57
C LYS A 462 26.99 -2.45 2.81
N CYS A 463 26.77 -3.75 2.65
CA CYS A 463 26.69 -4.67 3.76
C CYS A 463 28.09 -4.91 4.34
N TYR A 464 29.05 -5.23 3.46
CA TYR A 464 30.41 -5.60 3.81
C TYR A 464 31.48 -4.65 3.26
N LEU A 465 32.61 -4.63 3.95
CA LEU A 465 33.83 -3.95 3.50
C LEU A 465 34.33 -4.59 2.20
N GLY A 466 34.81 -3.76 1.27
CA GLY A 466 35.32 -4.22 -0.02
C GLY A 466 34.25 -4.34 -1.11
N GLU A 467 32.96 -4.21 -0.79
CA GLU A 467 31.87 -4.28 -1.78
C GLU A 467 32.08 -3.32 -2.96
N GLY A 468 32.20 -3.91 -4.15
CA GLY A 468 32.44 -3.18 -5.40
C GLY A 468 33.89 -2.76 -5.63
N TRP A 469 34.82 -3.26 -4.82
CA TRP A 469 36.25 -3.00 -4.93
C TRP A 469 37.12 -4.27 -4.88
N SER A 470 36.84 -5.24 -3.99
CA SER A 470 37.63 -6.47 -3.89
C SER A 470 36.84 -7.65 -3.34
N LYS A 471 36.65 -8.67 -4.19
CA LYS A 471 36.02 -9.95 -3.82
C LYS A 471 36.75 -10.70 -2.70
N TRP A 472 38.08 -10.52 -2.60
CA TRP A 472 38.86 -11.12 -1.51
C TRP A 472 38.51 -10.48 -0.16
N VAL A 473 38.37 -9.15 -0.09
CA VAL A 473 37.96 -8.47 1.15
C VAL A 473 36.51 -8.80 1.50
N GLU A 474 35.63 -8.83 0.50
CA GLU A 474 34.21 -9.22 0.66
C GLU A 474 34.07 -10.62 1.27
N SER A 475 34.97 -11.56 0.96
CA SER A 475 34.93 -12.92 1.49
C SER A 475 35.04 -13.01 3.02
N PHE A 476 35.65 -12.01 3.68
CA PHE A 476 35.74 -11.95 5.14
C PHE A 476 34.45 -11.48 5.81
N ARG A 477 33.45 -10.99 5.05
CA ARG A 477 32.14 -10.51 5.56
C ARG A 477 32.26 -9.53 6.74
N ILE A 478 33.26 -8.65 6.70
CA ILE A 478 33.45 -7.62 7.72
C ILE A 478 32.41 -6.51 7.48
N PRO A 479 31.58 -6.13 8.47
CA PRO A 479 30.58 -5.08 8.29
C PRO A 479 31.19 -3.76 7.83
N HIS A 480 30.56 -3.09 6.86
CA HIS A 480 31.06 -1.81 6.35
C HIS A 480 30.99 -0.72 7.45
N PRO A 481 32.05 0.08 7.69
CA PRO A 481 32.04 1.12 8.75
C PRO A 481 30.90 2.12 8.62
N GLY A 482 30.55 2.49 7.38
CA GLY A 482 29.40 3.36 7.09
C GLY A 482 28.05 2.76 7.52
N ARG A 483 27.89 1.43 7.52
CA ARG A 483 26.70 0.75 8.04
C ARG A 483 26.58 0.95 9.55
N VAL A 484 27.68 0.80 10.28
CA VAL A 484 27.68 0.93 11.75
C VAL A 484 27.40 2.37 12.18
N ILE A 485 28.13 3.34 11.61
CA ILE A 485 27.94 4.77 11.92
C ILE A 485 26.56 5.23 11.46
N GLY A 486 26.15 4.85 10.25
CA GLY A 486 24.82 5.17 9.72
C GLY A 486 23.70 4.65 10.63
N ARG A 487 23.84 3.42 11.16
CA ARG A 487 22.85 2.85 12.08
C ARG A 487 22.72 3.67 13.35
N LEU A 488 23.85 4.07 13.94
CA LEU A 488 23.85 4.91 15.14
C LEU A 488 23.15 6.26 14.88
N VAL A 489 23.48 6.92 13.77
CA VAL A 489 22.84 8.20 13.39
C VAL A 489 21.33 8.02 13.19
N MET A 490 20.92 6.96 12.49
CA MET A 490 19.51 6.66 12.26
C MET A 490 18.78 6.38 13.59
N LEU A 491 19.36 5.60 14.50
CA LEU A 491 18.77 5.35 15.82
C LEU A 491 18.57 6.63 16.64
N LEU A 492 19.49 7.59 16.54
CA LEU A 492 19.39 8.87 17.25
C LEU A 492 18.38 9.85 16.62
N THR A 493 18.18 9.79 15.30
CA THR A 493 17.42 10.81 14.55
C THR A 493 16.05 10.36 14.09
N MET A 494 15.84 9.06 13.82
CA MET A 494 14.61 8.55 13.24
C MET A 494 13.35 8.80 14.07
N PRO A 495 13.34 8.72 15.42
CA PRO A 495 12.15 9.05 16.19
C PRO A 495 11.62 10.47 15.90
N ALA A 496 12.52 11.47 15.87
CA ALA A 496 12.16 12.84 15.57
C ALA A 496 11.74 13.04 14.09
N VAL A 497 12.43 12.37 13.17
CA VAL A 497 12.07 12.41 11.74
C VAL A 497 10.70 11.80 11.50
N LEU A 498 10.41 10.62 12.07
CA LEU A 498 9.12 9.95 11.94
C LEU A 498 8.01 10.79 12.58
N ASP A 499 8.25 11.37 13.75
CA ASP A 499 7.29 12.25 14.40
C ASP A 499 6.91 13.46 13.51
N TRP A 500 7.88 14.06 12.82
CA TRP A 500 7.67 15.18 11.91
C TRP A 500 7.11 14.78 10.54
N VAL A 501 7.50 13.62 10.01
CA VAL A 501 7.02 13.14 8.70
C VAL A 501 5.59 12.61 8.82
N LEU A 502 5.33 11.72 9.80
CA LEU A 502 4.02 11.08 10.00
C LEU A 502 3.01 12.03 10.65
N GLY A 503 3.46 12.82 11.62
CA GLY A 503 2.60 13.68 12.42
C GLY A 503 2.86 15.17 12.24
N GLY A 504 3.67 15.58 11.26
CA GLY A 504 3.91 17.00 11.02
C GLY A 504 2.73 17.71 10.37
N ASN A 505 2.68 19.03 10.59
CA ASN A 505 1.65 19.94 10.09
C ASN A 505 0.24 19.75 10.66
N THR A 506 0.07 18.93 11.70
CA THR A 506 -1.22 18.74 12.39
C THR A 506 -1.76 20.02 13.03
N ASP A 507 -0.89 20.94 13.44
CA ASP A 507 -1.35 22.23 13.99
C ASP A 507 -1.99 23.12 12.91
N HIS A 508 -1.64 22.90 11.63
CA HIS A 508 -2.24 23.59 10.49
C HIS A 508 -3.36 22.77 9.84
N VAL A 509 -3.24 21.45 9.85
CA VAL A 509 -4.21 20.48 9.32
C VAL A 509 -5.20 20.12 10.42
N ALA A 510 -6.44 20.58 10.26
CA ALA A 510 -7.52 20.35 11.22
C ALA A 510 -7.24 20.96 12.61
N PRO A 511 -6.97 22.28 12.72
CA PRO A 511 -6.65 22.93 14.00
C PRO A 511 -7.79 22.81 15.05
N ASN A 512 -9.01 22.57 14.59
CA ASN A 512 -10.20 22.37 15.44
C ASN A 512 -10.55 20.89 15.64
N ARG A 513 -9.72 19.96 15.16
CA ARG A 513 -9.94 18.53 15.34
C ARG A 513 -9.67 18.16 16.78
N VAL A 514 -10.64 17.51 17.41
CA VAL A 514 -10.44 16.92 18.74
C VAL A 514 -9.45 15.75 18.58
N PRO A 515 -8.33 15.73 19.31
CA PRO A 515 -7.40 14.61 19.26
C PRO A 515 -8.09 13.34 19.77
N TYR A 516 -8.21 12.31 18.92
CA TYR A 516 -8.72 11.00 19.32
C TYR A 516 -8.07 9.89 18.49
N CYS A 517 -7.98 8.71 19.08
CA CYS A 517 -7.53 7.49 18.39
C CYS A 517 -8.59 6.40 18.52
N SER A 518 -8.77 5.62 17.45
CA SER A 518 -9.65 4.46 17.49
C SER A 518 -9.02 3.35 18.34
N LEU A 519 -9.78 2.78 19.29
CA LEU A 519 -9.32 1.59 20.01
C LEU A 519 -9.07 0.40 19.08
N GLY A 520 -9.75 0.36 17.92
CA GLY A 520 -9.54 -0.65 16.88
C GLY A 520 -8.24 -0.49 16.10
N ASP A 521 -7.49 0.59 16.33
CA ASP A 521 -6.16 0.82 15.75
C ASP A 521 -5.04 0.25 16.61
N LYS A 522 -5.33 -0.20 17.84
CA LYS A 522 -4.33 -0.86 18.68
C LYS A 522 -3.79 -2.11 17.97
N PRO A 523 -2.52 -2.48 18.25
CA PRO A 523 -1.96 -3.72 17.73
C PRO A 523 -2.90 -4.89 18.01
N LYS A 524 -3.31 -5.60 16.96
CA LYS A 524 -4.31 -6.68 17.09
C LYS A 524 -3.71 -8.02 17.43
N ALA A 525 -2.46 -8.25 17.03
CA ALA A 525 -1.82 -9.54 17.15
C ALA A 525 -0.95 -9.67 18.41
N PHE A 526 -0.65 -8.56 19.09
CA PHE A 526 0.14 -8.54 20.32
C PHE A 526 -0.30 -7.41 21.24
N ASP A 527 -0.01 -7.53 22.54
CA ASP A 527 -0.26 -6.44 23.49
C ASP A 527 0.70 -5.27 23.23
N GLU A 528 0.16 -4.05 23.16
CA GLU A 528 0.89 -2.79 22.99
C GLU A 528 2.07 -2.66 23.95
N SER A 529 1.96 -3.19 25.18
CA SER A 529 3.04 -3.19 26.18
C SER A 529 4.34 -3.87 25.69
N ARG A 530 4.23 -4.79 24.72
CA ARG A 530 5.37 -5.52 24.13
C ARG A 530 6.04 -4.79 22.98
N PHE A 531 5.51 -3.66 22.51
CA PHE A 531 6.07 -2.93 21.39
C PHE A 531 7.54 -2.54 21.64
N GLY A 532 7.87 -2.07 22.85
CA GLY A 532 9.25 -1.76 23.23
C GLY A 532 10.20 -2.97 23.24
N GLU A 533 9.68 -4.14 23.62
CA GLU A 533 10.41 -5.42 23.54
C GLU A 533 10.75 -5.74 22.08
N PHE A 534 9.76 -5.65 21.18
CA PHE A 534 9.97 -5.91 19.76
C PHE A 534 10.86 -4.88 19.07
N MET A 535 10.85 -3.63 19.52
CA MET A 535 11.76 -2.61 18.99
C MET A 535 13.22 -2.87 19.35
N SER A 536 13.49 -3.54 20.48
CA SER A 536 14.84 -3.72 21.01
C SER A 536 15.42 -5.13 20.82
N ASN A 537 14.57 -6.15 20.66
CA ASN A 537 14.98 -7.54 20.55
C ASN A 537 14.40 -8.19 19.28
N ASP A 538 15.26 -8.64 18.38
CA ASP A 538 14.85 -9.30 17.13
C ASP A 538 14.34 -10.72 17.40
N ALA A 539 14.93 -11.41 18.38
CA ALA A 539 14.54 -12.78 18.72
C ALA A 539 13.11 -12.84 19.28
N SER A 540 12.67 -11.81 20.02
CA SER A 540 11.30 -11.78 20.54
C SER A 540 10.25 -11.68 19.42
N ILE A 541 10.56 -10.99 18.31
CA ILE A 541 9.71 -10.98 17.11
C ILE A 541 9.60 -12.39 16.54
N VAL A 542 10.75 -13.05 16.34
CA VAL A 542 10.81 -14.41 15.79
C VAL A 542 10.02 -15.39 16.67
N TYR A 543 10.22 -15.37 17.99
CA TYR A 543 9.53 -16.28 18.90
C TYR A 543 8.06 -15.97 19.12
N SER A 544 7.65 -14.71 18.93
CA SER A 544 6.25 -14.32 19.07
C SER A 544 5.47 -14.44 17.77
N SER A 545 6.15 -14.71 16.66
CA SER A 545 5.48 -14.95 15.39
C SER A 545 4.54 -16.16 15.52
N HIS A 546 3.35 -16.04 14.96
CA HIS A 546 2.39 -17.14 14.90
C HIS A 546 2.78 -18.10 13.76
N ALA A 547 3.95 -18.75 13.91
CA ALA A 547 4.55 -19.58 12.88
C ALA A 547 5.22 -20.84 13.44
N ASP A 548 5.14 -21.93 12.67
CA ASP A 548 5.91 -23.14 12.90
C ASP A 548 7.17 -23.14 12.04
N TRP A 549 8.21 -23.82 12.52
CA TRP A 549 9.45 -23.93 11.77
C TRP A 549 9.55 -25.28 11.08
N ILE A 550 9.99 -25.23 9.83
CA ILE A 550 10.11 -26.38 8.93
C ILE A 550 11.53 -26.45 8.39
N LEU A 551 12.04 -27.66 8.22
CA LEU A 551 13.30 -27.91 7.55
C LEU A 551 13.02 -28.37 6.11
N VAL A 552 13.36 -27.55 5.12
CA VAL A 552 12.92 -27.72 3.72
C VAL A 552 14.10 -27.94 2.78
N SER A 553 14.02 -28.94 1.89
CA SER A 553 15.01 -29.17 0.83
C SER A 553 14.98 -28.04 -0.22
N GLU A 554 16.10 -27.34 -0.41
CA GLU A 554 16.20 -26.27 -1.43
C GLU A 554 16.08 -26.81 -2.85
N ARG A 555 16.57 -28.03 -3.09
CA ARG A 555 16.48 -28.73 -4.38
C ARG A 555 15.03 -29.06 -4.72
N THR A 556 14.30 -29.63 -3.76
CA THR A 556 12.89 -30.00 -3.96
C THR A 556 12.01 -28.77 -4.08
N ALA A 557 12.23 -27.73 -3.27
CA ALA A 557 11.50 -26.47 -3.36
C ALA A 557 11.69 -25.81 -4.75
N SER A 558 12.91 -25.84 -5.30
CA SER A 558 13.20 -25.31 -6.63
C SER A 558 12.56 -26.15 -7.75
N GLY A 559 12.59 -27.48 -7.62
CA GLY A 559 11.96 -28.40 -8.58
C GLY A 559 10.44 -28.32 -8.58
N ALA A 560 9.80 -28.23 -7.41
CA ALA A 560 8.36 -28.07 -7.27
C ALA A 560 7.88 -26.73 -7.85
N ALA A 561 8.60 -25.63 -7.57
CA ALA A 561 8.32 -24.33 -8.16
C ALA A 561 8.41 -24.34 -9.70
N ALA A 562 9.36 -25.11 -10.27
CA ALA A 562 9.49 -25.27 -11.72
C ALA A 562 8.40 -26.16 -12.33
N ALA A 563 8.00 -27.23 -11.63
CA ALA A 563 6.98 -28.18 -12.11
C ALA A 563 5.54 -27.65 -12.02
N ALA A 564 5.25 -26.80 -11.02
CA ALA A 564 3.91 -26.24 -10.79
C ALA A 564 3.63 -24.95 -11.58
N GLY A 565 4.51 -24.54 -12.51
CA GLY A 565 4.32 -23.31 -13.29
C GLY A 565 4.24 -22.04 -12.44
N GLY A 566 4.71 -22.07 -11.18
CA GLY A 566 4.61 -20.95 -10.24
C GLY A 566 3.30 -20.87 -9.44
N ASP A 567 2.49 -21.92 -9.35
CA ASP A 567 1.31 -21.94 -8.47
C ASP A 567 1.71 -21.77 -6.99
N VAL A 568 1.05 -20.83 -6.33
CA VAL A 568 1.38 -20.29 -5.00
C VAL A 568 1.16 -21.34 -3.89
N ASN A 569 0.26 -22.30 -4.12
CA ASN A 569 0.00 -23.38 -3.16
C ASN A 569 1.06 -24.49 -3.19
N SER A 570 1.85 -24.63 -4.26
CA SER A 570 2.87 -25.69 -4.34
C SER A 570 4.07 -25.43 -3.42
N PHE A 571 4.22 -24.21 -2.90
CA PHE A 571 5.25 -23.91 -1.89
C PHE A 571 4.90 -24.52 -0.53
N CYS A 572 3.60 -24.71 -0.24
CA CYS A 572 3.14 -25.44 0.95
C CYS A 572 3.32 -26.97 0.81
N GLU A 573 3.58 -27.47 -0.40
CA GLU A 573 3.88 -28.88 -0.69
C GLU A 573 5.39 -29.17 -0.78
N CYS A 574 6.24 -28.29 -0.24
CA CYS A 574 7.67 -28.60 -0.16
C CYS A 574 7.89 -29.81 0.76
N LYS A 575 8.61 -30.84 0.26
CA LYS A 575 9.10 -31.95 1.09
C LYS A 575 10.04 -31.41 2.17
N GLY A 576 9.48 -31.13 3.33
CA GLY A 576 10.20 -30.75 4.53
C GLY A 576 9.60 -31.45 5.74
N ILE A 577 10.27 -31.31 6.89
CA ILE A 577 9.73 -31.83 8.16
C ILE A 577 9.42 -30.68 9.12
N TYR A 578 8.27 -30.79 9.77
CA TYR A 578 7.90 -29.92 10.88
C TYR A 578 8.77 -30.23 12.09
N MET A 579 9.34 -29.20 12.69
CA MET A 579 10.06 -29.34 13.96
C MET A 579 9.05 -29.24 15.10
N ALA A 580 8.63 -30.40 15.61
CA ALA A 580 7.69 -30.52 16.71
C ALA A 580 8.40 -30.82 18.03
N THR A 581 7.64 -30.95 19.12
CA THR A 581 8.19 -31.31 20.45
C THR A 581 8.79 -32.72 20.48
N GLN A 582 8.33 -33.60 19.60
CA GLN A 582 8.92 -34.92 19.40
C GLN A 582 10.12 -34.85 18.47
N GLN A 583 11.17 -35.60 18.80
CA GLN A 583 12.36 -35.69 17.96
C GLN A 583 12.06 -36.39 16.64
N ALA A 584 12.18 -35.64 15.55
CA ALA A 584 12.09 -36.17 14.19
C ALA A 584 13.46 -36.70 13.75
N LEU A 585 13.50 -37.97 13.34
CA LEU A 585 14.71 -38.60 12.83
C LEU A 585 15.00 -38.16 11.39
N VAL A 586 16.23 -37.72 11.16
CA VAL A 586 16.82 -37.51 9.84
C VAL A 586 17.73 -38.69 9.52
N GLY A 587 17.59 -39.27 8.33
CA GLY A 587 18.38 -40.42 7.92
C GLY A 587 18.35 -40.66 6.41
N ARG A 588 19.10 -41.66 5.97
CA ARG A 588 19.21 -42.03 4.55
C ARG A 588 17.88 -42.54 3.99
N SER A 589 17.58 -42.16 2.75
CA SER A 589 16.43 -42.69 2.00
C SER A 589 16.49 -44.22 1.87
N GLY A 590 15.36 -44.91 2.09
CA GLY A 590 15.28 -46.37 2.06
C GLY A 590 15.90 -47.07 3.28
N SER A 591 16.28 -46.32 4.32
CA SER A 591 16.76 -46.84 5.59
C SER A 591 15.68 -47.67 6.31
N PRO A 592 16.02 -48.80 6.95
CA PRO A 592 15.09 -49.57 7.78
C PRO A 592 14.66 -48.81 9.05
N ALA A 593 15.29 -47.69 9.37
CA ALA A 593 14.91 -46.84 10.49
C ALA A 593 13.72 -45.91 10.19
N GLU A 594 13.23 -45.88 8.94
CA GLU A 594 12.08 -45.08 8.49
C GLU A 594 12.15 -43.62 8.98
N PRO A 595 13.19 -42.86 8.56
CA PRO A 595 13.39 -41.51 9.06
C PRO A 595 12.26 -40.57 8.61
N ALA A 596 11.84 -39.68 9.50
CA ALA A 596 10.85 -38.64 9.22
C ALA A 596 11.31 -37.72 8.07
N LEU A 597 12.62 -37.41 8.02
CA LEU A 597 13.25 -36.79 6.85
C LEU A 597 14.25 -37.75 6.21
N SER A 598 13.91 -38.22 5.01
CA SER A 598 14.79 -39.05 4.19
C SER A 598 15.68 -38.20 3.30
N VAL A 599 16.99 -38.34 3.41
CA VAL A 599 18.00 -37.67 2.57
C VAL A 599 18.56 -38.67 1.57
N ASP A 600 18.53 -38.33 0.28
CA ASP A 600 19.03 -39.18 -0.81
C ASP A 600 20.53 -38.96 -1.06
N ASP A 601 21.37 -39.32 -0.07
CA ASP A 601 22.82 -39.30 -0.20
C ASP A 601 23.46 -40.49 0.53
N VAL A 602 24.38 -41.18 -0.14
CA VAL A 602 25.11 -42.34 0.40
C VAL A 602 26.00 -42.00 1.60
N HIS A 603 26.37 -40.72 1.77
CA HIS A 603 27.16 -40.25 2.90
C HIS A 603 26.31 -40.02 4.16
N VAL A 604 24.97 -40.03 4.04
CA VAL A 604 24.05 -39.92 5.17
C VAL A 604 23.86 -41.29 5.81
N HIS A 605 23.85 -41.34 7.14
CA HIS A 605 23.65 -42.57 7.91
C HIS A 605 22.15 -42.90 8.03
N ASP A 606 21.81 -44.17 8.28
CA ASP A 606 20.42 -44.63 8.42
C ASP A 606 19.68 -43.94 9.58
N ARG A 607 20.43 -43.59 10.63
CA ARG A 607 20.04 -42.69 11.71
C ARG A 607 21.13 -41.64 11.84
N HIS A 608 20.93 -40.45 11.30
CA HIS A 608 22.01 -39.47 11.14
C HIS A 608 21.91 -38.31 12.13
N ALA A 609 20.74 -37.69 12.22
CA ALA A 609 20.50 -36.54 13.09
C ALA A 609 19.08 -36.55 13.66
N HIS A 610 18.84 -35.82 14.75
CA HIS A 610 17.49 -35.48 15.23
C HIS A 610 17.26 -33.98 15.11
N VAL A 611 16.02 -33.60 14.78
CA VAL A 611 15.56 -32.20 14.87
C VAL A 611 14.26 -32.11 15.67
N TRP A 612 14.11 -31.07 16.47
CA TRP A 612 12.93 -30.87 17.32
C TRP A 612 12.82 -29.44 17.84
N ARG A 613 11.70 -29.15 18.49
CA ARG A 613 11.42 -27.93 19.24
C ARG A 613 11.36 -28.23 20.73
N GLU A 614 11.99 -27.42 21.56
CA GLU A 614 11.96 -27.53 23.02
C GLU A 614 11.30 -26.29 23.61
N ALA A 615 10.38 -26.46 24.56
CA ALA A 615 9.76 -25.34 25.26
C ALA A 615 10.81 -24.70 26.20
N SER A 616 10.99 -23.38 26.12
CA SER A 616 11.87 -22.69 27.07
C SER A 616 11.33 -22.83 28.49
N GLY A 617 12.16 -23.34 29.40
CA GLY A 617 11.78 -23.67 30.79
C GLY A 617 11.52 -22.48 31.72
N ASN A 618 11.54 -21.24 31.25
CA ASN A 618 11.29 -20.06 32.08
C ASN A 618 9.80 -19.69 32.12
N GLY A 619 8.98 -20.58 32.69
CA GLY A 619 7.66 -20.23 33.19
C GLY A 619 7.77 -19.71 34.63
N ASN A 620 8.04 -18.42 34.83
CA ASN A 620 7.59 -17.80 36.08
C ASN A 620 6.06 -17.85 36.06
N GLY A 621 5.46 -18.42 37.10
CA GLY A 621 4.03 -18.78 37.17
C GLY A 621 3.05 -17.60 37.22
N ASP A 622 3.18 -16.62 36.33
CA ASP A 622 2.29 -15.47 36.18
C ASP A 622 1.31 -15.60 35.01
N GLY A 623 1.09 -16.79 34.45
CA GLY A 623 0.07 -17.01 33.43
C GLY A 623 0.25 -16.24 32.11
N SER A 624 1.34 -15.46 31.95
CA SER A 624 1.75 -14.90 30.66
C SER A 624 2.76 -15.87 30.02
N SER A 625 2.25 -16.93 29.40
CA SER A 625 3.11 -17.90 28.71
C SER A 625 3.63 -17.31 27.39
N SER A 626 4.61 -16.41 27.47
CA SER A 626 5.45 -15.93 26.36
C SER A 626 6.82 -16.62 26.35
N GLY A 627 6.88 -17.87 26.79
CA GLY A 627 8.09 -18.68 26.69
C GLY A 627 8.33 -19.06 25.24
N GLY A 628 9.31 -18.43 24.59
CA GLY A 628 9.76 -18.84 23.25
C GLY A 628 10.11 -20.33 23.23
N SER A 629 9.97 -20.97 22.07
CA SER A 629 10.46 -22.34 21.89
C SER A 629 11.75 -22.30 21.10
N ASP A 630 12.78 -22.97 21.61
CA ASP A 630 14.05 -23.10 20.92
C ASP A 630 14.00 -24.32 19.99
N TYR A 631 14.55 -24.17 18.79
CA TYR A 631 14.60 -25.24 17.79
C TYR A 631 16.01 -25.79 17.74
N PHE A 632 16.13 -27.11 17.72
CA PHE A 632 17.42 -27.78 17.87
C PHE A 632 17.64 -28.84 16.81
N LEU A 633 18.93 -29.01 16.51
CA LEU A 633 19.47 -30.10 15.71
C LEU A 633 20.58 -30.80 16.50
N GLN A 634 20.62 -32.12 16.43
CA GLN A 634 21.69 -32.93 17.02
C GLN A 634 22.22 -33.95 16.00
N ASP A 635 23.53 -33.93 15.75
CA ASP A 635 24.22 -35.02 15.04
C ASP A 635 24.30 -36.24 15.96
N LEU A 636 23.94 -37.43 15.47
CA LEU A 636 23.94 -38.66 16.29
C LEU A 636 25.32 -39.32 16.45
N GLY A 637 26.40 -38.62 16.09
CA GLY A 637 27.78 -39.07 16.29
C GLY A 637 28.19 -40.17 15.31
N THR A 638 27.67 -40.13 14.08
CA THR A 638 27.87 -41.21 13.09
C THR A 638 29.22 -41.15 12.37
N GLY A 639 30.05 -40.15 12.66
CA GLY A 639 31.32 -39.88 11.97
C GLY A 639 31.17 -39.33 10.55
N ARG A 640 29.94 -39.24 10.03
CA ARG A 640 29.63 -38.66 8.71
C ARG A 640 29.53 -37.13 8.75
N GLY A 641 29.21 -36.57 9.91
CA GLY A 641 29.15 -35.13 10.16
C GLY A 641 27.88 -34.46 9.65
N THR A 642 27.56 -33.33 10.28
CA THR A 642 26.48 -32.42 9.92
C THR A 642 27.06 -30.99 9.87
N TRP A 643 26.55 -30.15 8.96
CA TRP A 643 26.98 -28.76 8.82
C TRP A 643 25.80 -27.83 8.97
N VAL A 644 25.99 -26.72 9.70
CA VAL A 644 25.04 -25.61 9.79
C VAL A 644 25.74 -24.36 9.31
N ASN A 645 25.17 -23.67 8.32
CA ASN A 645 25.76 -22.47 7.69
C ASN A 645 27.20 -22.69 7.21
N GLY A 646 27.47 -23.88 6.66
CA GLY A 646 28.80 -24.29 6.18
C GLY A 646 29.81 -24.64 7.28
N GLN A 647 29.44 -24.54 8.56
CA GLN A 647 30.29 -24.93 9.67
C GLN A 647 29.93 -26.32 10.16
N ARG A 648 30.94 -27.21 10.25
CA ARG A 648 30.73 -28.57 10.76
C ARG A 648 30.42 -28.51 12.26
N ILE A 649 29.32 -29.12 12.68
CA ILE A 649 29.01 -29.29 14.10
C ILE A 649 29.81 -30.46 14.68
N GLN A 650 30.14 -30.40 15.97
CA GLN A 650 30.86 -31.49 16.64
C GLN A 650 29.98 -32.75 16.67
N ASP A 651 30.57 -33.92 16.47
CA ASP A 651 29.86 -35.20 16.50
C ASP A 651 29.16 -35.38 17.86
N GLY A 652 27.86 -35.68 17.85
CA GLY A 652 27.04 -35.79 19.07
C GLY A 652 26.48 -34.46 19.60
N ALA A 653 26.95 -33.31 19.09
CA ALA A 653 26.58 -32.01 19.62
C ALA A 653 25.17 -31.58 19.22
N LYS A 654 24.54 -30.84 20.15
CA LYS A 654 23.27 -30.14 19.97
C LYS A 654 23.56 -28.69 19.59
N VAL A 655 22.92 -28.20 18.53
CA VAL A 655 22.99 -26.81 18.05
C VAL A 655 21.59 -26.24 17.94
N GLN A 656 21.44 -24.98 18.35
CA GLN A 656 20.21 -24.22 18.13
C GLN A 656 20.15 -23.76 16.68
N LEU A 657 18.99 -23.96 16.06
CA LEU A 657 18.68 -23.48 14.72
C LEU A 657 17.98 -22.11 14.79
N TRP A 658 18.10 -21.35 13.71
CA TRP A 658 17.43 -20.09 13.46
C TRP A 658 16.79 -20.06 12.06
N PRO A 659 15.74 -19.26 11.82
CA PRO A 659 15.18 -19.08 10.50
C PRO A 659 16.23 -18.54 9.52
N GLY A 660 16.31 -19.14 8.34
CA GLY A 660 17.32 -18.84 7.33
C GLY A 660 18.57 -19.72 7.42
N ASP A 661 18.78 -20.46 8.52
CA ASP A 661 19.90 -21.39 8.63
C ASP A 661 19.85 -22.45 7.52
N THR A 662 21.03 -22.74 6.98
CA THR A 662 21.25 -23.83 6.03
C THR A 662 21.85 -25.03 6.74
N VAL A 663 21.38 -26.23 6.42
CA VAL A 663 21.74 -27.48 7.06
C VAL A 663 22.09 -28.51 5.99
N GLU A 664 23.22 -29.19 6.16
CA GLU A 664 23.70 -30.24 5.26
C GLU A 664 24.10 -31.47 6.07
N PHE A 665 23.76 -32.65 5.54
CA PHE A 665 23.95 -33.93 6.23
C PHE A 665 24.96 -34.82 5.48
N GLY A 666 25.89 -35.42 6.20
CA GLY A 666 26.82 -36.45 5.69
C GLY A 666 28.04 -35.98 4.92
N ARG A 667 27.99 -34.83 4.24
CA ARG A 667 29.16 -34.18 3.61
C ARG A 667 28.94 -32.68 3.40
N HIS A 668 30.02 -31.93 3.19
CA HIS A 668 29.98 -30.54 2.76
C HIS A 668 31.05 -30.26 1.68
N PRO A 669 30.67 -29.65 0.54
CA PRO A 669 29.30 -29.35 0.14
C PRO A 669 28.50 -30.62 -0.18
N SER A 670 27.26 -30.67 0.30
CA SER A 670 26.26 -31.70 0.03
C SER A 670 25.60 -31.50 -1.34
N HIS A 671 25.04 -32.56 -1.91
CA HIS A 671 24.14 -32.44 -3.06
C HIS A 671 22.76 -31.91 -2.68
N GLU A 672 22.41 -31.95 -1.39
CA GLU A 672 21.16 -31.48 -0.85
C GLU A 672 21.40 -30.58 0.36
N VAL A 673 20.91 -29.36 0.26
CA VAL A 673 20.92 -28.35 1.31
C VAL A 673 19.49 -28.17 1.80
N PHE A 674 19.32 -28.20 3.12
CA PHE A 674 18.06 -27.94 3.77
C PHE A 674 18.08 -26.54 4.38
N LYS A 675 16.94 -25.85 4.35
CA LYS A 675 16.80 -24.52 4.91
C LYS A 675 15.74 -24.49 5.99
N VAL A 676 16.04 -23.82 7.10
CA VAL A 676 15.08 -23.58 8.17
C VAL A 676 14.17 -22.44 7.74
N LYS A 677 12.90 -22.74 7.48
CA LYS A 677 11.88 -21.75 7.12
C LYS A 677 10.82 -21.65 8.20
N MET A 678 10.21 -20.47 8.30
CA MET A 678 9.02 -20.25 9.10
C MET A 678 7.79 -20.29 8.19
N GLN A 679 6.74 -20.96 8.64
CA GLN A 679 5.45 -20.99 7.97
C GLN A 679 4.37 -20.51 8.93
N HIS A 680 3.61 -19.49 8.54
CA HIS A 680 2.51 -18.99 9.35
C HIS A 680 1.50 -20.11 9.63
N VAL A 681 1.05 -20.25 10.88
CA VAL A 681 0.19 -21.38 11.29
C VAL A 681 -1.14 -21.42 10.54
N THR A 682 -1.63 -20.26 10.06
CA THR A 682 -2.88 -20.18 9.29
C THR A 682 -2.78 -20.72 7.86
N LEU A 683 -1.59 -21.05 7.37
CA LEU A 683 -1.41 -21.59 6.02
C LEU A 683 -1.50 -23.13 5.98
N ARG A 684 -1.86 -23.78 7.09
CA ARG A 684 -2.10 -25.23 7.14
C ARG A 684 -3.45 -25.57 6.53
N SER A 685 -3.44 -26.22 5.36
CA SER A 685 -4.65 -26.67 4.65
C SER A 685 -5.53 -27.64 5.46
N ASP A 686 -4.94 -28.36 6.42
CA ASP A 686 -5.57 -29.56 6.98
C ASP A 686 -6.26 -29.32 8.35
N GLU A 687 -5.93 -28.21 9.04
CA GLU A 687 -6.40 -27.96 10.42
C GLU A 687 -7.38 -26.78 10.58
N LEU A 688 -7.62 -25.98 9.52
CA LEU A 688 -8.27 -24.66 9.65
C LEU A 688 -9.73 -24.58 9.21
N GLN A 689 -10.40 -25.72 8.97
CA GLN A 689 -11.86 -25.70 8.95
C GLN A 689 -12.39 -25.42 10.37
N GLY A 690 -12.69 -24.14 10.66
CA GLY A 690 -13.50 -23.74 11.81
C GLY A 690 -12.81 -23.00 12.97
N SER A 691 -11.58 -22.47 12.81
CA SER A 691 -10.92 -21.69 13.88
C SER A 691 -11.24 -20.19 13.84
N ARG A 692 -11.04 -19.49 14.97
CA ARG A 692 -11.21 -18.02 15.12
C ARG A 692 -10.33 -17.19 14.18
N TYR A 693 -9.28 -17.78 13.60
CA TYR A 693 -8.32 -17.11 12.71
C TYR A 693 -8.71 -17.21 11.22
N SER A 694 -9.81 -17.91 10.90
CA SER A 694 -10.40 -17.90 9.56
C SER A 694 -10.72 -16.48 9.06
N THR A 695 -10.96 -15.52 9.95
CA THR A 695 -11.25 -14.13 9.61
C THR A 695 -10.05 -13.33 9.06
N LEU A 696 -8.80 -13.77 9.27
CA LEU A 696 -7.63 -13.19 8.59
C LEU A 696 -7.46 -13.72 7.15
N LEU A 697 -8.10 -14.86 6.85
CA LEU A 697 -8.12 -15.50 5.52
C LEU A 697 -9.38 -15.16 4.71
N VAL A 698 -10.48 -14.73 5.34
CA VAL A 698 -11.76 -14.49 4.65
C VAL A 698 -11.81 -13.06 4.10
N GLY A 699 -10.99 -12.85 3.07
CA GLY A 699 -11.17 -11.82 2.04
C GLY A 699 -11.82 -12.38 0.77
N LYS A 700 -12.43 -13.57 0.82
CA LYS A 700 -13.34 -14.02 -0.25
C LYS A 700 -14.71 -13.42 0.03
N ILE A 701 -15.03 -12.34 -0.67
CA ILE A 701 -16.43 -12.02 -0.94
C ILE A 701 -17.01 -13.29 -1.58
N GLN A 702 -17.85 -14.00 -0.83
CA GLN A 702 -18.76 -14.97 -1.43
C GLN A 702 -19.66 -14.14 -2.34
N GLU A 703 -19.47 -14.23 -3.66
CA GLU A 703 -20.55 -13.86 -4.56
C GLU A 703 -21.78 -14.63 -4.09
N PRO A 704 -22.92 -13.96 -3.85
CA PRO A 704 -24.12 -14.65 -3.42
C PRO A 704 -24.48 -15.65 -4.52
N LYS A 705 -24.30 -16.94 -4.23
CA LYS A 705 -24.91 -18.00 -5.04
C LYS A 705 -26.40 -17.71 -5.01
N ALA A 706 -26.94 -17.34 -6.16
CA ALA A 706 -28.37 -17.31 -6.38
C ALA A 706 -28.85 -18.77 -6.28
N ASP A 707 -29.33 -19.16 -5.11
CA ASP A 707 -30.01 -20.45 -4.91
C ASP A 707 -31.37 -20.40 -5.63
N ALA A 708 -31.34 -20.78 -6.90
CA ALA A 708 -32.50 -21.23 -7.63
C ALA A 708 -32.56 -22.76 -7.57
N GLN A 709 -33.68 -23.26 -7.04
CA GLN A 709 -34.23 -24.61 -7.21
C GLN A 709 -33.48 -25.79 -6.60
N GLU A 710 -34.04 -26.33 -5.52
CA GLU A 710 -34.74 -27.63 -5.61
C GLU A 710 -35.70 -27.83 -4.43
N ARG A 711 -37.00 -27.70 -4.71
CA ARG A 711 -38.09 -28.27 -3.92
C ARG A 711 -38.53 -29.54 -4.64
N SER A 712 -38.24 -30.72 -4.10
CA SER A 712 -39.11 -31.90 -4.27
C SER A 712 -38.71 -33.05 -3.34
N GLY A 713 -39.66 -33.47 -2.49
CA GLY A 713 -39.70 -34.78 -1.80
C GLY A 713 -38.77 -34.90 -0.58
N ALA A 714 -39.18 -35.36 0.61
CA ALA A 714 -40.34 -36.13 0.99
C ALA A 714 -40.64 -35.92 2.49
N MET A 715 -41.92 -36.01 2.85
CA MET A 715 -42.40 -36.18 4.22
C MET A 715 -41.86 -37.47 4.83
N ALA A 716 -41.51 -37.46 6.13
CA ALA A 716 -42.26 -38.15 7.18
C ALA A 716 -41.43 -38.33 8.47
N GLY A 717 -41.94 -37.81 9.58
CA GLY A 717 -41.97 -38.49 10.89
C GLY A 717 -40.70 -38.45 11.77
N GLY A 718 -40.83 -37.89 12.98
CA GLY A 718 -39.89 -38.21 14.07
C GLY A 718 -39.85 -37.18 15.20
N LEU A 719 -40.81 -37.29 16.12
CA LEU A 719 -40.88 -36.61 17.42
C LEU A 719 -39.60 -36.74 18.28
N GLY A 720 -39.27 -35.71 19.07
CA GLY A 720 -38.54 -35.91 20.33
C GLY A 720 -37.79 -34.69 20.90
N GLY A 721 -38.41 -34.01 21.89
CA GLY A 721 -37.82 -33.29 23.04
C GLY A 721 -36.67 -32.28 22.79
N GLY A 722 -36.73 -31.00 23.17
CA GLY A 722 -37.26 -30.44 24.42
C GLY A 722 -36.13 -30.17 25.42
N LYS A 723 -35.87 -28.87 25.68
CA LYS A 723 -35.00 -28.20 26.71
C LYS A 723 -33.66 -27.68 26.17
N LEU A 724 -33.44 -26.36 25.99
CA LEU A 724 -33.37 -25.22 26.92
C LEU A 724 -32.22 -25.29 27.95
N VAL A 725 -31.37 -24.25 27.89
CA VAL A 725 -30.68 -23.50 28.97
C VAL A 725 -29.16 -23.31 28.74
N ALA A 726 -28.85 -22.10 28.24
CA ALA A 726 -27.83 -21.15 28.67
C ALA A 726 -26.65 -21.61 29.56
N ALA A 727 -25.44 -21.33 29.07
CA ALA A 727 -24.48 -20.40 29.69
C ALA A 727 -23.59 -19.82 28.58
#